data_AF-U4U9B1-F1
#
_entry.id   AF-U4U9B1-F1
#
_cell.length_a   1.000
_cell.length_b   1.000
_cell.length_c   1.000
_cell.angle_alpha   90.00
_cell.angle_beta   90.00
_cell.angle_gamma   90.00
#
_symmetry.space_group_name_H-M   'P 1'
#
loop_
_entity.id
_entity.type
_entity.pdbx_description
1 polymer ?
#
loop_
_entity_poly.entity_id
_entity_poly.type
_entity_poly.pdbx_seq_one_letter_code
_entity_poly.pdbx_strand_id
1 'polypeptide(L)'
;MALYNFKRIAVVPTAKDFVDIILSKTQRKTPTVVHKQYKITRIRSFYTRKVKFAQQSFHDRLTQILTEFPKLDDVHPFYADLMDVLYDKDHYKLALGQINTARHLIDNVSKDYVRLLKYGDSLYRCKQLKRAALGRMATIMKRQGSNLTYLEQVRQHLARLPSIDPNTRTIIICGFPNVGKSSFINKITRADVEVQPYAFTTKSLYVGHTDYKYLRWQVIDTPGILDHSLEERNVIEMQAVTALAHLKACVLYFMDLSEQCGHTLDEQVKLFESIKPLFANKPLIIVANKVDILRLEELTPERRAILEGIEADPELNILEMSTVTDEGVMEAKIEACEKLLGYRVDQKMRSKKVHFDCLSDKERHDIIPEIWEGHNIADYIDPDIFEKLAELEREEELREETGMYVVPKIELDETMQEIKKLAQQIRDKKVILKEESKINKQSRKPVIPRTAGAKVRDRSVAKLRKSMESLGVDMSGTSKANFTQTKQRARSVGPVAKKARMDVVVDGRSRGLSKPPRNEQGIKDVAMKNKLARIAHRAIAKKVGRLGLKGEADRTGYKVIKKFEYKFSFKPPYLAQRDGSVPFWEYGGNAIASSDNVRLAPSLKSQKGAIWTKNPVPFDYWEVDLLFRVTGRGRVGADGLAFWYTQSKGAYDGEVFGSSDKWNGLGVFFDSFDNDNKHNNPYIYAVQNDGNKLFDHQNDGGAQQLGGCLRDFRNKHFPTRAKINYHNNVLTLMFNNGLNSNEDDFEMCFRVENVVLPKNGYFGVSAATGGLADDHDVIHLLTSSYGAPGATAPETPVSPEDHAKLQQEYLDYQKQLELQKEEYRKEHPGDKAAEMEDFYESDSQRELRQIFQGQNQIFGEVKELSRKLDEIVGKQERTMSLISQQAGAIGANIPPPPAGQPPQAGGYVDTIRRHEVDAIFNNQNQFQNAISEMRQFVLEIKQRIDTVINNQAKAPTAQVHAVGFDTQSLVNEVRDGLNQVKVNVAQSVLIFVAGVPAQIGI
;
A
#
# COMPACT_ATOMS: atom_id res chain seq x y z
N MET A 1 -7.47 -4.37 -33.49
CA MET A 1 -6.84 -5.60 -33.00
C MET A 1 -5.36 -5.55 -33.37
N ALA A 2 -4.47 -6.07 -32.52
CA ALA A 2 -3.03 -5.98 -32.75
C ALA A 2 -2.58 -7.07 -33.74
N LEU A 3 -2.29 -6.67 -34.98
CA LEU A 3 -1.54 -7.51 -35.92
C LEU A 3 -0.10 -7.62 -35.40
N TYR A 4 0.27 -8.81 -34.91
CA TYR A 4 1.62 -9.08 -34.41
C TYR A 4 2.62 -9.00 -35.56
N ASN A 5 3.50 -7.99 -35.52
CA ASN A 5 4.51 -7.75 -36.56
C ASN A 5 5.93 -7.93 -36.00
N PHE A 6 6.38 -9.17 -36.02
CA PHE A 6 7.68 -9.60 -35.51
C PHE A 6 8.89 -9.08 -36.31
N LYS A 7 8.68 -8.50 -37.50
CA LYS A 7 9.76 -7.94 -38.33
C LYS A 7 10.35 -6.63 -37.79
N ARG A 8 9.75 -6.04 -36.75
CA ARG A 8 10.19 -4.77 -36.14
C ARG A 8 11.31 -4.90 -35.11
N ILE A 9 11.67 -6.12 -34.69
CA ILE A 9 12.69 -6.35 -33.66
C ILE A 9 14.09 -6.04 -34.22
N ALA A 10 14.85 -5.18 -33.53
CA ALA A 10 16.18 -4.79 -33.91
C ALA A 10 17.20 -5.93 -33.73
N VAL A 11 18.23 -5.95 -34.57
CA VAL A 11 19.31 -6.96 -34.54
C VAL A 11 20.00 -6.98 -33.17
N VAL A 12 20.13 -8.16 -32.58
CA VAL A 12 20.82 -8.39 -31.31
C VAL A 12 22.30 -8.70 -31.62
N PRO A 13 23.26 -7.80 -31.31
CA PRO A 13 24.66 -8.04 -31.62
C PRO A 13 25.29 -9.01 -30.61
N THR A 14 26.36 -9.71 -31.03
CA THR A 14 27.12 -10.61 -30.15
C THR A 14 27.67 -9.86 -28.93
N ALA A 15 27.94 -10.55 -27.82
CA ALA A 15 28.47 -9.91 -26.61
C ALA A 15 29.78 -9.14 -26.83
N LYS A 16 30.60 -9.55 -27.80
CA LYS A 16 31.83 -8.83 -28.19
C LYS A 16 31.48 -7.52 -28.89
N ASP A 17 30.69 -7.60 -29.96
CA ASP A 17 30.30 -6.43 -30.76
C ASP A 17 29.48 -5.44 -29.92
N PHE A 18 28.60 -5.93 -29.05
CA PHE A 18 27.83 -5.12 -28.10
C PHE A 18 28.74 -4.24 -27.22
N VAL A 19 29.80 -4.83 -26.66
CA VAL A 19 30.79 -4.12 -25.84
C VAL A 19 31.60 -3.14 -26.70
N ASP A 20 32.09 -3.57 -27.87
CA ASP A 20 32.93 -2.74 -28.74
C ASP A 20 32.16 -1.54 -29.30
N ILE A 21 30.89 -1.71 -29.70
CA ILE A 21 29.98 -0.63 -30.11
C ILE A 21 29.84 0.41 -28.99
N ILE A 22 29.60 -0.02 -27.74
CA ILE A 22 29.33 0.91 -26.63
C ILE A 22 30.61 1.60 -26.14
N LEU A 23 31.74 0.89 -26.06
CA LEU A 23 33.02 1.51 -25.71
C LEU A 23 33.45 2.51 -26.80
N SER A 24 33.28 2.17 -28.07
CA SER A 24 33.52 3.06 -29.21
C SER A 24 32.58 4.29 -29.20
N LYS A 25 31.28 4.10 -28.94
CA LYS A 25 30.29 5.18 -28.77
C LYS A 25 30.68 6.10 -27.60
N THR A 26 31.14 5.53 -26.49
CA THR A 26 31.61 6.27 -25.31
C THR A 26 32.86 7.09 -25.62
N GLN A 27 33.82 6.53 -26.35
CA GLN A 27 35.04 7.24 -26.75
C GLN A 27 34.74 8.38 -27.74
N ARG A 28 33.87 8.15 -28.72
CA ARG A 28 33.50 9.15 -29.74
C ARG A 28 32.61 10.28 -29.23
N LYS A 29 31.64 10.00 -28.35
CA LYS A 29 30.64 10.98 -27.88
C LYS A 29 30.99 11.69 -26.56
N THR A 30 32.14 11.40 -25.93
CA THR A 30 32.57 12.09 -24.69
C THR A 30 34.00 12.62 -24.81
N PRO A 31 34.31 13.81 -24.25
CA PRO A 31 35.64 14.42 -24.39
C PRO A 31 36.75 13.48 -23.93
N THR A 32 37.89 13.48 -24.62
CA THR A 32 38.96 12.49 -24.45
C THR A 32 40.19 13.01 -23.70
N VAL A 33 40.49 14.30 -23.82
CA VAL A 33 41.70 14.93 -23.23
C VAL A 33 41.43 15.43 -21.80
N VAL A 34 42.37 15.15 -20.90
CA VAL A 34 42.38 15.65 -19.51
C VAL A 34 43.83 15.77 -19.02
N HIS A 35 44.19 16.90 -18.40
CA HIS A 35 45.54 17.18 -17.91
C HIS A 35 45.62 17.05 -16.38
N LYS A 36 46.82 16.73 -15.85
CA LYS A 36 47.07 16.53 -14.41
C LYS A 36 46.89 17.82 -13.60
N GLN A 37 47.12 18.97 -14.22
CA GLN A 37 47.04 20.32 -13.65
C GLN A 37 45.60 20.83 -13.45
N TYR A 38 44.57 20.13 -13.95
CA TYR A 38 43.18 20.56 -13.81
C TYR A 38 42.68 20.39 -12.37
N LYS A 39 41.83 21.33 -11.92
CA LYS A 39 41.11 21.23 -10.63
C LYS A 39 40.47 19.85 -10.48
N ILE A 40 40.64 19.21 -9.32
CA ILE A 40 40.21 17.82 -9.09
C ILE A 40 38.72 17.60 -9.36
N THR A 41 37.88 18.60 -9.13
CA THR A 41 36.44 18.60 -9.49
C THR A 41 36.19 18.40 -10.98
N ARG A 42 36.99 19.04 -11.86
CA ARG A 42 36.92 18.84 -13.33
C ARG A 42 37.35 17.43 -13.73
N ILE A 43 38.38 16.88 -13.06
CA ILE A 43 38.86 15.51 -13.30
C ILE A 43 37.81 14.46 -12.86
N ARG A 44 37.21 14.63 -11.67
CA ARG A 44 36.12 13.78 -11.18
C ARG A 44 34.93 13.82 -12.13
N SER A 45 34.46 15.02 -12.50
CA SER A 45 33.36 15.21 -13.47
C SER A 45 33.64 14.54 -14.82
N PHE A 46 34.84 14.69 -15.36
CA PHE A 46 35.27 14.08 -16.63
C PHE A 46 35.13 12.54 -16.61
N TYR A 47 35.63 11.87 -15.58
CA TYR A 47 35.54 10.42 -15.49
C TYR A 47 34.13 9.93 -15.11
N THR A 48 33.41 10.65 -14.25
CA THR A 48 32.00 10.40 -13.93
C THR A 48 31.13 10.44 -15.18
N ARG A 49 31.33 11.43 -16.07
CA ARG A 49 30.61 11.52 -17.35
C ARG A 49 30.87 10.30 -18.24
N LYS A 50 32.09 9.76 -18.28
CA LYS A 50 32.42 8.55 -19.06
C LYS A 50 31.75 7.29 -18.50
N VAL A 51 31.72 7.11 -17.18
CA VAL A 51 31.06 5.94 -16.54
C VAL A 51 29.54 6.01 -16.76
N LYS A 52 28.90 7.16 -16.48
CA LYS A 52 27.46 7.33 -16.71
C LYS A 52 27.06 7.16 -18.18
N PHE A 53 27.82 7.74 -19.12
CA PHE A 53 27.50 7.64 -20.54
C PHE A 53 27.57 6.19 -21.06
N ALA A 54 28.55 5.41 -20.58
CA ALA A 54 28.66 4.00 -20.91
C ALA A 54 27.48 3.20 -20.35
N GLN A 55 27.17 3.36 -19.05
CA GLN A 55 26.01 2.69 -18.44
C GLN A 55 24.70 3.03 -19.16
N GLN A 56 24.41 4.31 -19.43
CA GLN A 56 23.22 4.69 -20.20
C GLN A 56 23.18 3.97 -21.55
N SER A 57 24.31 3.90 -22.27
CA SER A 57 24.37 3.21 -23.57
C SER A 57 24.18 1.68 -23.49
N PHE A 58 24.61 1.02 -22.41
CA PHE A 58 24.27 -0.39 -22.14
C PHE A 58 22.78 -0.51 -21.81
N HIS A 59 22.30 0.32 -20.90
CA HIS A 59 20.94 0.30 -20.38
C HIS A 59 19.89 0.53 -21.47
N ASP A 60 20.08 1.54 -22.33
CA ASP A 60 19.21 1.84 -23.47
C ASP A 60 19.08 0.62 -24.40
N ARG A 61 20.22 -0.03 -24.72
CA ARG A 61 20.26 -1.13 -25.69
C ARG A 61 19.71 -2.44 -25.11
N LEU A 62 19.94 -2.70 -23.82
CA LEU A 62 19.34 -3.85 -23.13
C LEU A 62 17.83 -3.65 -22.94
N THR A 63 17.40 -2.44 -22.60
CA THR A 63 15.97 -2.09 -22.50
C THR A 63 15.29 -2.26 -23.87
N GLN A 64 15.91 -1.79 -24.96
CA GLN A 64 15.39 -1.96 -26.32
C GLN A 64 15.09 -3.43 -26.64
N ILE A 65 16.04 -4.33 -26.37
CA ILE A 65 15.86 -5.79 -26.55
C ILE A 65 14.66 -6.28 -25.72
N LEU A 66 14.62 -5.96 -24.42
CA LEU A 66 13.54 -6.41 -23.53
C LEU A 66 12.14 -5.87 -23.90
N THR A 67 12.06 -4.75 -24.62
CA THR A 67 10.77 -4.16 -25.06
C THR A 67 10.32 -4.57 -26.45
N GLU A 68 11.25 -4.96 -27.33
CA GLU A 68 10.93 -5.33 -28.71
C GLU A 68 10.57 -6.82 -28.86
N PHE A 69 11.13 -7.69 -28.02
CA PHE A 69 10.75 -9.10 -27.99
C PHE A 69 9.35 -9.30 -27.38
N PRO A 70 8.47 -10.12 -28.00
CA PRO A 70 7.13 -10.35 -27.49
C PRO A 70 7.15 -11.15 -26.19
N LYS A 71 6.35 -10.74 -25.20
CA LYS A 71 6.15 -11.52 -23.98
C LYS A 71 5.10 -12.59 -24.24
N LEU A 72 5.43 -13.85 -24.00
CA LEU A 72 4.56 -15.00 -24.26
C LEU A 72 3.21 -14.90 -23.51
N ASP A 73 3.20 -14.36 -22.30
CA ASP A 73 2.00 -14.28 -21.46
C ASP A 73 1.03 -13.14 -21.86
N ASP A 74 1.53 -12.11 -22.57
CA ASP A 74 0.73 -10.97 -23.08
C ASP A 74 0.23 -11.20 -24.52
N VAL A 75 0.56 -12.35 -25.13
CA VAL A 75 0.32 -12.69 -26.54
C VAL A 75 -0.81 -13.71 -26.66
N HIS A 76 -1.54 -13.70 -27.79
CA HIS A 76 -2.64 -14.63 -28.04
C HIS A 76 -2.17 -16.11 -27.93
N PRO A 77 -2.94 -17.02 -27.29
CA PRO A 77 -2.55 -18.42 -27.05
C PRO A 77 -1.93 -19.14 -28.25
N PHE A 78 -2.55 -19.08 -29.44
CA PHE A 78 -1.96 -19.56 -30.70
C PHE A 78 -0.47 -19.21 -30.89
N TYR A 79 -0.09 -17.95 -30.65
CA TYR A 79 1.28 -17.48 -30.82
C TYR A 79 2.16 -17.80 -29.62
N ALA A 80 1.61 -17.86 -28.41
CA ALA A 80 2.34 -18.28 -27.21
C ALA A 80 2.79 -19.75 -27.35
N ASP A 81 1.86 -20.64 -27.70
CA ASP A 81 2.11 -22.08 -27.85
C ASP A 81 2.95 -22.38 -29.10
N LEU A 82 2.75 -21.64 -30.20
CA LEU A 82 3.61 -21.75 -31.39
C LEU A 82 5.06 -21.35 -31.07
N MET A 83 5.25 -20.34 -30.23
CA MET A 83 6.59 -19.94 -29.76
C MET A 83 7.17 -20.92 -28.74
N ASP A 84 6.35 -21.57 -27.93
CA ASP A 84 6.77 -22.63 -27.00
C ASP A 84 7.36 -23.81 -27.78
N VAL A 85 6.57 -24.36 -28.71
CA VAL A 85 6.96 -25.45 -29.63
C VAL A 85 8.23 -25.12 -30.43
N LEU A 86 8.40 -23.87 -30.87
CA LEU A 86 9.52 -23.46 -31.71
C LEU A 86 10.81 -23.11 -30.95
N TYR A 87 10.72 -22.61 -29.73
CA TYR A 87 11.84 -21.92 -29.06
C TYR A 87 12.12 -22.37 -27.63
N ASP A 88 11.27 -23.23 -27.04
CA ASP A 88 11.19 -23.52 -25.60
C ASP A 88 10.85 -22.24 -24.79
N LYS A 89 9.63 -22.19 -24.26
CA LYS A 89 9.13 -21.07 -23.44
C LYS A 89 10.01 -20.78 -22.24
N ASP A 90 10.57 -21.79 -21.59
CA ASP A 90 11.40 -21.62 -20.41
C ASP A 90 12.79 -21.11 -20.80
N HIS A 91 13.42 -21.68 -21.83
CA HIS A 91 14.70 -21.16 -22.33
C HIS A 91 14.56 -19.70 -22.82
N TYR A 92 13.47 -19.38 -23.50
CA TYR A 92 13.14 -18.03 -23.96
C TYR A 92 12.97 -17.03 -22.79
N LYS A 93 12.16 -17.39 -21.78
CA LYS A 93 11.95 -16.54 -20.59
C LYS A 93 13.23 -16.39 -19.77
N LEU A 94 14.01 -17.46 -19.60
CA LEU A 94 15.31 -17.43 -18.91
C LEU A 94 16.31 -16.51 -19.62
N ALA A 95 16.41 -16.57 -20.95
CA ALA A 95 17.30 -15.70 -21.72
C ALA A 95 16.95 -14.21 -21.53
N LEU A 96 15.67 -13.83 -21.67
CA LEU A 96 15.22 -12.45 -21.43
C LEU A 96 15.39 -12.03 -19.95
N GLY A 97 15.13 -12.93 -19.01
CA GLY A 97 15.36 -12.70 -17.58
C GLY A 97 16.82 -12.39 -17.27
N GLN A 98 17.76 -13.16 -17.83
CA GLN A 98 19.21 -12.93 -17.68
C GLN A 98 19.68 -11.60 -18.28
N ILE A 99 19.09 -11.17 -19.39
CA ILE A 99 19.33 -9.85 -20.00
C ILE A 99 18.81 -8.72 -19.09
N ASN A 100 17.65 -8.87 -18.46
CA ASN A 100 17.14 -7.89 -17.49
C ASN A 100 18.01 -7.83 -16.23
N THR A 101 18.44 -8.97 -15.69
CA THR A 101 19.39 -9.02 -14.56
C THR A 101 20.72 -8.35 -14.91
N ALA A 102 21.25 -8.58 -16.12
CA ALA A 102 22.48 -7.92 -16.58
C ALA A 102 22.34 -6.39 -16.65
N ARG A 103 21.18 -5.88 -17.11
CA ARG A 103 20.85 -4.44 -17.12
C ARG A 103 20.92 -3.85 -15.71
N HIS A 104 20.23 -4.45 -14.75
CA HIS A 104 20.24 -3.99 -13.35
C HIS A 104 21.65 -4.05 -12.71
N LEU A 105 22.44 -5.09 -12.99
CA LEU A 105 23.83 -5.19 -12.51
C LEU A 105 24.73 -4.07 -13.06
N ILE A 106 24.57 -3.69 -14.33
CA ILE A 106 25.34 -2.60 -14.96
C ILE A 106 24.99 -1.24 -14.34
N ASP A 107 23.71 -0.99 -14.06
CA ASP A 107 23.24 0.21 -13.37
C ASP A 107 23.84 0.33 -11.97
N ASN A 108 23.85 -0.76 -11.20
CA ASN A 108 24.40 -0.78 -9.84
C ASN A 108 25.92 -0.57 -9.84
N VAL A 109 26.65 -1.23 -10.74
CA VAL A 109 28.10 -0.99 -10.95
C VAL A 109 28.37 0.49 -11.29
N SER A 110 27.53 1.12 -12.12
CA SER A 110 27.65 2.56 -12.41
C SER A 110 27.46 3.43 -11.17
N LYS A 111 26.37 3.20 -10.41
CA LYS A 111 26.05 3.96 -9.18
C LYS A 111 27.21 3.91 -8.18
N ASP A 112 27.75 2.72 -7.91
CA ASP A 112 28.84 2.54 -6.94
C ASP A 112 30.15 3.18 -7.41
N TYR A 113 30.54 3.00 -8.67
CA TYR A 113 31.76 3.62 -9.18
C TYR A 113 31.66 5.14 -9.30
N VAL A 114 30.46 5.69 -9.58
CA VAL A 114 30.21 7.13 -9.52
C VAL A 114 30.29 7.64 -8.07
N ARG A 115 29.80 6.88 -7.09
CA ARG A 115 29.94 7.20 -5.66
C ARG A 115 31.42 7.21 -5.23
N LEU A 116 32.20 6.20 -5.63
CA LEU A 116 33.65 6.13 -5.36
C LEU A 116 34.44 7.25 -6.07
N LEU A 117 34.06 7.64 -7.29
CA LEU A 117 34.71 8.73 -8.03
C LEU A 117 34.56 10.10 -7.34
N LYS A 118 33.54 10.31 -6.49
CA LYS A 118 33.41 11.53 -5.67
C LYS A 118 34.61 11.75 -4.75
N TYR A 119 35.25 10.66 -4.28
CA TYR A 119 36.38 10.68 -3.34
C TYR A 119 37.74 10.53 -4.01
N GLY A 120 37.83 10.55 -5.34
CA GLY A 120 39.09 10.43 -6.06
C GLY A 120 40.03 11.62 -5.81
N ASP A 121 41.16 11.39 -5.15
CA ASP A 121 42.20 12.39 -4.86
C ASP A 121 42.99 12.86 -6.09
N SER A 122 43.19 11.98 -7.07
CA SER A 122 44.19 12.12 -8.11
C SER A 122 43.68 11.66 -9.48
N LEU A 123 44.33 12.16 -10.55
CA LEU A 123 44.08 11.72 -11.93
C LEU A 123 44.25 10.20 -12.07
N TYR A 124 45.26 9.62 -11.44
CA TYR A 124 45.57 8.20 -11.49
C TYR A 124 44.46 7.35 -10.85
N ARG A 125 44.07 7.67 -9.61
CA ARG A 125 42.98 6.98 -8.88
C ARG A 125 41.65 7.07 -9.64
N CYS A 126 41.31 8.24 -10.18
CA CYS A 126 40.11 8.40 -11.01
C CYS A 126 40.17 7.59 -12.33
N LYS A 127 41.34 7.55 -12.99
CA LYS A 127 41.56 6.76 -14.22
C LYS A 127 41.44 5.26 -13.96
N GLN A 128 41.96 4.77 -12.83
CA GLN A 128 41.81 3.39 -12.38
C GLN A 128 40.35 3.05 -12.08
N LEU A 129 39.64 3.85 -11.27
CA LEU A 129 38.22 3.65 -10.97
C LEU A 129 37.38 3.57 -12.25
N LYS A 130 37.59 4.48 -13.22
CA LYS A 130 36.91 4.43 -14.52
C LYS A 130 37.25 3.16 -15.31
N ARG A 131 38.52 2.72 -15.33
CA ARG A 131 38.92 1.48 -16.03
C ARG A 131 38.27 0.24 -15.40
N ALA A 132 38.20 0.19 -14.07
CA ALA A 132 37.56 -0.90 -13.35
C ALA A 132 36.04 -0.92 -13.54
N ALA A 133 35.37 0.24 -13.52
CA ALA A 133 33.93 0.37 -13.80
C ALA A 133 33.56 -0.20 -15.19
N LEU A 134 34.20 0.32 -16.25
CA LEU A 134 33.95 -0.15 -17.62
C LEU A 134 34.35 -1.61 -17.81
N GLY A 135 35.41 -2.07 -17.12
CA GLY A 135 35.81 -3.48 -17.09
C GLY A 135 34.71 -4.38 -16.52
N ARG A 136 34.16 -4.06 -15.35
CA ARG A 136 33.06 -4.84 -14.75
C ARG A 136 31.81 -4.87 -15.63
N MET A 137 31.42 -3.72 -16.23
CA MET A 137 30.29 -3.66 -17.17
C MET A 137 30.50 -4.57 -18.39
N ALA A 138 31.71 -4.54 -18.98
CA ALA A 138 32.07 -5.42 -20.10
C ALA A 138 32.10 -6.90 -19.70
N THR A 139 32.58 -7.24 -18.49
CA THR A 139 32.56 -8.63 -17.99
C THR A 139 31.14 -9.14 -17.78
N ILE A 140 30.22 -8.30 -17.25
CA ILE A 140 28.80 -8.65 -17.10
C ILE A 140 28.19 -8.99 -18.47
N MET A 141 28.45 -8.19 -19.51
CA MET A 141 27.93 -8.50 -20.85
C MET A 141 28.60 -9.70 -21.52
N LYS A 142 29.91 -9.90 -21.33
CA LYS A 142 30.60 -11.09 -21.86
C LYS A 142 30.05 -12.39 -21.28
N ARG A 143 29.59 -12.38 -20.02
CA ARG A 143 28.92 -13.54 -19.40
C ARG A 143 27.59 -13.91 -20.08
N GLN A 144 26.92 -12.98 -20.74
CA GLN A 144 25.63 -13.19 -21.43
C GLN A 144 25.77 -13.58 -22.91
N GLY A 145 26.94 -14.07 -23.33
CA GLY A 145 27.25 -14.38 -24.73
C GLY A 145 26.36 -15.45 -25.38
N SER A 146 26.01 -16.51 -24.64
CA SER A 146 25.08 -17.55 -25.08
C SER A 146 23.69 -16.96 -25.33
N ASN A 147 23.13 -16.28 -24.33
CA ASN A 147 21.78 -15.71 -24.34
C ASN A 147 21.59 -14.69 -25.48
N LEU A 148 22.58 -13.83 -25.76
CA LEU A 148 22.52 -12.91 -26.90
C LEU A 148 22.55 -13.64 -28.26
N THR A 149 23.32 -14.73 -28.37
CA THR A 149 23.40 -15.53 -29.61
C THR A 149 22.09 -16.25 -29.89
N TYR A 150 21.51 -16.88 -28.86
CA TYR A 150 20.20 -17.52 -28.93
C TYR A 150 19.10 -16.51 -29.28
N LEU A 151 19.04 -15.34 -28.61
CA LEU A 151 18.03 -14.32 -28.91
C LEU A 151 18.13 -13.79 -30.35
N GLU A 152 19.33 -13.68 -30.93
CA GLU A 152 19.49 -13.32 -32.34
C GLU A 152 19.00 -14.42 -33.28
N GLN A 153 19.24 -15.71 -32.97
CA GLN A 153 18.69 -16.83 -33.73
C GLN A 153 17.15 -16.85 -33.69
N VAL A 154 16.57 -16.69 -32.50
CA VAL A 154 15.12 -16.57 -32.31
C VAL A 154 14.56 -15.40 -33.12
N ARG A 155 15.19 -14.21 -33.04
CA ARG A 155 14.80 -13.03 -33.82
C ARG A 155 14.81 -13.27 -35.33
N GLN A 156 15.85 -13.92 -35.85
CA GLN A 156 15.96 -14.24 -37.27
C GLN A 156 14.87 -15.20 -37.74
N HIS A 157 14.50 -16.19 -36.91
CA HIS A 157 13.39 -17.09 -37.20
C HIS A 157 12.03 -16.38 -37.09
N LEU A 158 11.81 -15.61 -36.02
CA LEU A 158 10.56 -14.90 -35.74
C LEU A 158 10.24 -13.85 -36.83
N ALA A 159 11.27 -13.22 -37.41
CA ALA A 159 11.12 -12.29 -38.52
C ALA A 159 10.71 -12.97 -39.86
N ARG A 160 10.86 -14.30 -39.98
CA ARG A 160 10.40 -15.09 -41.13
C ARG A 160 8.99 -15.62 -40.97
N LEU A 161 8.49 -15.75 -39.73
CA LEU A 161 7.13 -16.24 -39.47
C LEU A 161 6.07 -15.35 -40.15
N PRO A 162 5.00 -15.94 -40.71
CA PRO A 162 3.90 -15.19 -41.31
C PRO A 162 3.03 -14.53 -40.24
N SER A 163 2.42 -13.40 -40.60
CA SER A 163 1.42 -12.72 -39.78
C SER A 163 0.04 -13.36 -40.02
N ILE A 164 -0.45 -14.09 -39.03
CA ILE A 164 -1.76 -14.75 -38.97
C ILE A 164 -2.62 -13.95 -37.98
N ASP A 165 -3.90 -13.75 -38.29
CA ASP A 165 -4.85 -13.18 -37.31
C ASP A 165 -5.85 -14.26 -36.87
N PRO A 166 -5.74 -14.78 -35.63
CA PRO A 166 -6.54 -15.90 -35.15
C PRO A 166 -8.04 -15.61 -35.06
N ASN A 167 -8.44 -14.34 -35.06
CA ASN A 167 -9.84 -13.93 -34.99
C ASN A 167 -10.50 -13.75 -36.37
N THR A 168 -9.72 -13.77 -37.45
CA THR A 168 -10.24 -13.54 -38.81
C THR A 168 -10.88 -14.79 -39.43
N ARG A 169 -11.22 -14.70 -40.72
CA ARG A 169 -11.81 -15.81 -41.49
C ARG A 169 -10.66 -16.61 -42.07
N THR A 170 -10.49 -17.80 -41.52
CA THR A 170 -9.36 -18.67 -41.81
C THR A 170 -9.86 -19.99 -42.36
N ILE A 171 -9.18 -20.51 -43.37
CA ILE A 171 -9.31 -21.87 -43.88
C ILE A 171 -7.98 -22.55 -43.58
N ILE A 172 -8.01 -23.74 -42.98
CA ILE A 172 -6.83 -24.54 -42.67
C ILE A 172 -6.88 -25.79 -43.54
N ILE A 173 -5.77 -26.09 -44.21
CA ILE A 173 -5.61 -27.24 -45.09
C ILE A 173 -4.79 -28.29 -44.34
N CYS A 174 -5.37 -29.47 -44.10
CA CYS A 174 -4.75 -30.59 -43.37
C CYS A 174 -4.86 -31.90 -44.15
N GLY A 175 -4.13 -32.94 -43.72
CA GLY A 175 -4.04 -34.25 -44.40
C GLY A 175 -2.59 -34.73 -44.52
N PHE A 176 -2.41 -35.94 -45.05
CA PHE A 176 -1.09 -36.59 -45.20
C PHE A 176 -0.10 -35.77 -46.05
N PRO A 177 1.22 -36.02 -45.96
CA PRO A 177 2.19 -35.54 -46.96
C PRO A 177 1.80 -35.96 -48.39
N ASN A 178 2.28 -35.26 -49.41
CA ASN A 178 2.09 -35.60 -50.84
C ASN A 178 0.65 -35.69 -51.40
N VAL A 179 -0.41 -35.46 -50.62
CA VAL A 179 -1.81 -35.43 -51.11
C VAL A 179 -2.16 -34.19 -51.95
N GLY A 180 -1.28 -33.18 -52.04
CA GLY A 180 -1.47 -31.99 -52.89
C GLY A 180 -1.91 -30.69 -52.20
N LYS A 181 -1.90 -30.62 -50.86
CA LYS A 181 -2.26 -29.41 -50.07
C LYS A 181 -1.56 -28.13 -50.57
N SER A 182 -0.25 -28.19 -50.74
CA SER A 182 0.57 -27.05 -51.17
C SER A 182 0.34 -26.67 -52.65
N SER A 183 -0.14 -27.60 -53.48
CA SER A 183 -0.59 -27.29 -54.85
C SER A 183 -1.91 -26.51 -54.84
N PHE A 184 -2.85 -26.86 -53.94
CA PHE A 184 -4.15 -26.19 -53.81
C PHE A 184 -4.02 -24.73 -53.34
N ILE A 185 -3.16 -24.44 -52.36
CA ILE A 185 -2.91 -23.05 -51.92
C ILE A 185 -2.29 -22.18 -53.02
N ASN A 186 -1.40 -22.73 -53.86
CA ASN A 186 -0.81 -22.04 -55.02
C ASN A 186 -1.83 -21.75 -56.13
N LYS A 187 -2.89 -22.58 -56.28
CA LYS A 187 -3.99 -22.33 -57.24
C LYS A 187 -5.00 -21.29 -56.73
N ILE A 188 -5.32 -21.28 -55.43
CA ILE A 188 -6.36 -20.40 -54.84
C ILE A 188 -5.83 -19.04 -54.39
N THR A 189 -4.54 -18.93 -54.13
CA THR A 189 -3.90 -17.73 -53.57
C THR A 189 -2.67 -17.35 -54.39
N ARG A 190 -2.14 -16.14 -54.18
CA ARG A 190 -0.86 -15.72 -54.77
C ARG A 190 0.35 -16.13 -53.92
N ALA A 191 0.21 -17.15 -53.08
CA ALA A 191 1.35 -17.75 -52.38
C ALA A 191 2.19 -18.56 -53.37
N ASP A 192 3.49 -18.64 -53.10
CA ASP A 192 4.45 -19.45 -53.85
C ASP A 192 5.07 -20.44 -52.86
N VAL A 193 4.45 -21.61 -52.73
CA VAL A 193 4.87 -22.68 -51.83
C VAL A 193 5.55 -23.76 -52.66
N GLU A 194 6.74 -24.19 -52.25
CA GLU A 194 7.51 -25.22 -52.97
C GLU A 194 6.79 -26.57 -52.94
N VAL A 195 6.47 -27.11 -54.12
CA VAL A 195 5.87 -28.44 -54.29
C VAL A 195 6.94 -29.40 -54.83
N GLN A 196 7.18 -30.50 -54.12
CA GLN A 196 8.08 -31.60 -54.50
C GLN A 196 7.46 -32.94 -54.07
N PRO A 197 7.81 -34.07 -54.68
CA PRO A 197 7.14 -35.37 -54.45
C PRO A 197 7.60 -36.11 -53.17
N TYR A 198 8.42 -35.50 -52.31
CA TYR A 198 8.89 -36.10 -51.07
C TYR A 198 8.21 -35.47 -49.85
N ALA A 199 8.05 -36.24 -48.77
CA ALA A 199 7.42 -35.76 -47.53
C ALA A 199 8.23 -34.62 -46.87
N PHE A 200 7.56 -33.81 -46.05
CA PHE A 200 8.12 -32.66 -45.32
C PHE A 200 8.73 -31.55 -46.21
N THR A 201 8.16 -31.35 -47.40
CA THR A 201 8.35 -30.15 -48.24
C THR A 201 8.04 -28.87 -47.47
N THR A 202 6.85 -28.76 -46.89
CA THR A 202 6.50 -27.69 -45.96
C THR A 202 6.93 -28.06 -44.54
N LYS A 203 7.81 -27.23 -43.95
CA LYS A 203 8.33 -27.41 -42.56
C LYS A 203 7.79 -26.37 -41.57
N SER A 204 7.00 -25.44 -42.06
CA SER A 204 6.40 -24.33 -41.31
C SER A 204 5.03 -24.00 -41.91
N LEU A 205 4.15 -23.39 -41.11
CA LEU A 205 2.87 -22.88 -41.59
C LEU A 205 3.07 -21.81 -42.68
N TYR A 206 2.44 -22.00 -43.85
CA TYR A 206 2.38 -20.98 -44.91
C TYR A 206 1.01 -20.30 -44.93
N VAL A 207 0.98 -19.01 -45.30
CA VAL A 207 -0.25 -18.20 -45.32
C VAL A 207 -0.45 -17.59 -46.69
N GLY A 208 -1.49 -18.03 -47.38
CA GLY A 208 -2.04 -17.41 -48.56
C GLY A 208 -3.20 -16.47 -48.22
N HIS A 209 -3.46 -15.50 -49.09
CA HIS A 209 -4.65 -14.67 -49.02
C HIS A 209 -5.49 -14.84 -50.28
N THR A 210 -6.80 -14.93 -50.09
CA THR A 210 -7.79 -14.96 -51.17
C THR A 210 -8.97 -14.07 -50.77
N ASP A 211 -9.66 -13.51 -51.76
CA ASP A 211 -10.85 -12.71 -51.53
C ASP A 211 -12.10 -13.52 -51.97
N TYR A 212 -13.19 -13.36 -51.23
CA TYR A 212 -14.48 -13.98 -51.51
C TYR A 212 -15.62 -13.19 -50.84
N LYS A 213 -16.71 -12.93 -51.58
CA LYS A 213 -17.84 -12.04 -51.16
C LYS A 213 -17.37 -10.69 -50.58
N TYR A 214 -16.39 -10.05 -51.22
CA TYR A 214 -15.74 -8.80 -50.80
C TYR A 214 -15.06 -8.84 -49.41
N LEU A 215 -14.89 -10.02 -48.85
CA LEU A 215 -14.18 -10.25 -47.59
C LEU A 215 -12.82 -10.87 -47.92
N ARG A 216 -11.80 -10.47 -47.17
CA ARG A 216 -10.47 -11.08 -47.23
C ARG A 216 -10.40 -12.29 -46.30
N TRP A 217 -9.86 -13.38 -46.84
CA TRP A 217 -9.68 -14.66 -46.16
C TRP A 217 -8.19 -14.99 -46.00
N GLN A 218 -7.87 -15.76 -44.97
CA GLN A 218 -6.55 -16.34 -44.75
C GLN A 218 -6.64 -17.84 -45.04
N VAL A 219 -5.79 -18.35 -45.93
CA VAL A 219 -5.67 -19.78 -46.21
C VAL A 219 -4.34 -20.22 -45.63
N ILE A 220 -4.36 -21.20 -44.72
CA ILE A 220 -3.18 -21.69 -44.02
C ILE A 220 -2.91 -23.12 -44.46
N ASP A 221 -1.75 -23.33 -45.08
CA ASP A 221 -1.24 -24.66 -45.38
C ASP A 221 -0.48 -25.17 -44.14
N THR A 222 -0.91 -26.32 -43.61
CA THR A 222 -0.19 -26.98 -42.52
C THR A 222 0.80 -28.00 -43.08
N PRO A 223 1.96 -28.22 -42.42
CA PRO A 223 2.78 -29.38 -42.74
C PRO A 223 1.94 -30.66 -42.60
N GLY A 224 2.32 -31.71 -43.34
CA GLY A 224 1.64 -33.00 -43.26
C GLY A 224 1.67 -33.56 -41.83
N ILE A 225 0.51 -33.96 -41.34
CA ILE A 225 0.36 -34.62 -40.04
C ILE A 225 0.49 -36.13 -40.28
N LEU A 226 1.24 -36.82 -39.43
CA LEU A 226 1.30 -38.29 -39.39
C LEU A 226 0.60 -38.80 -38.13
N ASP A 227 0.19 -40.06 -38.15
CA ASP A 227 -0.59 -40.69 -37.06
C ASP A 227 0.32 -41.18 -35.92
N HIS A 228 1.03 -40.24 -35.31
CA HIS A 228 1.82 -40.46 -34.09
C HIS A 228 1.04 -40.04 -32.85
N SER A 229 1.33 -40.68 -31.70
CA SER A 229 0.81 -40.24 -30.40
C SER A 229 1.24 -38.80 -30.10
N LEU A 230 0.45 -38.05 -29.31
CA LEU A 230 0.71 -36.62 -29.06
C LEU A 230 2.10 -36.35 -28.43
N GLU A 231 2.64 -37.31 -27.69
CA GLU A 231 3.94 -37.21 -26.99
C GLU A 231 5.14 -37.47 -27.92
N GLU A 232 4.94 -38.19 -29.03
CA GLU A 232 5.98 -38.56 -29.99
C GLU A 232 6.02 -37.63 -31.22
N ARG A 233 5.10 -36.67 -31.31
CA ARG A 233 5.00 -35.74 -32.45
C ARG A 233 6.19 -34.79 -32.55
N ASN A 234 6.68 -34.64 -33.77
CA ASN A 234 7.76 -33.73 -34.10
C ASN A 234 7.34 -32.26 -33.94
N VAL A 235 8.33 -31.37 -33.73
CA VAL A 235 8.15 -29.91 -33.69
C VAL A 235 7.39 -29.36 -34.93
N ILE A 236 7.51 -30.02 -36.08
CA ILE A 236 6.80 -29.66 -37.31
C ILE A 236 5.31 -30.04 -37.21
N GLU A 237 5.00 -31.24 -36.71
CA GLU A 237 3.63 -31.75 -36.54
C GLU A 237 2.89 -30.97 -35.44
N MET A 238 3.59 -30.65 -34.35
CA MET A 238 3.05 -29.83 -33.26
C MET A 238 2.65 -28.42 -33.72
N GLN A 239 3.32 -27.81 -34.70
CA GLN A 239 2.86 -26.54 -35.30
C GLN A 239 1.49 -26.67 -35.99
N ALA A 240 1.24 -27.79 -36.68
CA ALA A 240 -0.05 -28.07 -37.30
C ALA A 240 -1.14 -28.29 -36.23
N VAL A 241 -0.82 -29.03 -35.16
CA VAL A 241 -1.73 -29.21 -34.01
C VAL A 241 -2.04 -27.88 -33.33
N THR A 242 -1.05 -27.01 -33.09
CA THR A 242 -1.27 -25.68 -32.50
C THR A 242 -2.17 -24.79 -33.36
N ALA A 243 -1.99 -24.83 -34.70
CA ALA A 243 -2.88 -24.15 -35.64
C ALA A 243 -4.30 -24.72 -35.59
N LEU A 244 -4.42 -26.06 -35.63
CA LEU A 244 -5.70 -26.77 -35.56
C LEU A 244 -6.44 -26.58 -34.24
N ALA A 245 -5.75 -26.41 -33.11
CA ALA A 245 -6.39 -26.17 -31.82
C ALA A 245 -6.93 -24.73 -31.72
N HIS A 246 -6.07 -23.72 -31.89
CA HIS A 246 -6.40 -22.34 -31.50
C HIS A 246 -7.14 -21.51 -32.54
N LEU A 247 -7.04 -21.85 -33.82
CA LEU A 247 -7.58 -20.99 -34.90
C LEU A 247 -9.07 -21.26 -35.13
N LYS A 248 -9.86 -20.18 -35.27
CA LYS A 248 -11.31 -20.24 -35.56
C LYS A 248 -11.55 -20.30 -37.07
N ALA A 249 -11.34 -21.49 -37.62
CA ALA A 249 -11.25 -21.76 -39.05
C ALA A 249 -12.27 -22.79 -39.55
N CYS A 250 -12.48 -22.83 -40.87
CA CYS A 250 -12.94 -24.03 -41.55
C CYS A 250 -11.73 -24.97 -41.75
N VAL A 251 -11.90 -26.26 -41.51
CA VAL A 251 -10.86 -27.26 -41.80
C VAL A 251 -11.21 -27.97 -43.11
N LEU A 252 -10.26 -28.01 -44.03
CA LEU A 252 -10.28 -28.86 -45.22
C LEU A 252 -9.35 -30.04 -44.99
N TYR A 253 -9.90 -31.26 -44.95
CA TYR A 253 -9.11 -32.48 -44.86
C TYR A 253 -8.90 -33.07 -46.26
N PHE A 254 -7.65 -33.06 -46.72
CA PHE A 254 -7.27 -33.58 -48.03
C PHE A 254 -6.92 -35.06 -47.96
N MET A 255 -7.60 -35.85 -48.78
CA MET A 255 -7.36 -37.27 -49.02
C MET A 255 -6.98 -37.52 -50.49
N ASP A 256 -6.24 -38.59 -50.73
CA ASP A 256 -5.79 -39.03 -52.04
C ASP A 256 -6.33 -40.45 -52.30
N LEU A 257 -7.34 -40.55 -53.18
CA LEU A 257 -7.98 -41.82 -53.55
C LEU A 257 -7.04 -42.75 -54.34
N SER A 258 -6.01 -42.18 -54.99
CA SER A 258 -5.07 -42.93 -55.83
C SER A 258 -3.94 -43.61 -55.06
N GLU A 259 -3.82 -43.34 -53.74
CA GLU A 259 -2.76 -43.81 -52.83
C GLU A 259 -1.32 -43.40 -53.24
N GLN A 260 -1.17 -42.56 -54.27
CA GLN A 260 0.12 -42.04 -54.75
C GLN A 260 0.86 -41.16 -53.73
N CYS A 261 0.18 -40.72 -52.66
CA CYS A 261 0.83 -40.08 -51.52
C CYS A 261 1.78 -41.00 -50.75
N GLY A 262 1.73 -42.32 -50.97
CA GLY A 262 2.54 -43.33 -50.29
C GLY A 262 1.90 -43.92 -49.03
N HIS A 263 0.60 -43.71 -48.85
CA HIS A 263 -0.20 -44.16 -47.71
C HIS A 263 -1.53 -44.75 -48.19
N THR A 264 -2.00 -45.81 -47.53
CA THR A 264 -3.24 -46.50 -47.90
C THR A 264 -4.48 -45.66 -47.54
N LEU A 265 -5.62 -45.96 -48.17
CA LEU A 265 -6.89 -45.29 -47.84
C LEU A 265 -7.30 -45.49 -46.36
N ASP A 266 -7.03 -46.66 -45.80
CA ASP A 266 -7.31 -47.01 -44.40
C ASP A 266 -6.46 -46.18 -43.41
N GLU A 267 -5.18 -45.97 -43.69
CA GLU A 267 -4.33 -45.03 -42.93
C GLU A 267 -4.86 -43.58 -43.01
N GLN A 268 -5.37 -43.18 -44.18
CA GLN A 268 -5.95 -41.85 -44.40
C GLN A 268 -7.22 -41.60 -43.58
N VAL A 269 -8.03 -42.64 -43.37
CA VAL A 269 -9.24 -42.57 -42.51
C VAL A 269 -8.87 -42.66 -41.02
N LYS A 270 -7.93 -43.52 -40.63
CA LYS A 270 -7.46 -43.60 -39.23
C LYS A 270 -6.88 -42.29 -38.71
N LEU A 271 -6.06 -41.60 -39.51
CA LEU A 271 -5.58 -40.26 -39.15
C LEU A 271 -6.74 -39.27 -39.00
N PHE A 272 -7.75 -39.33 -39.87
CA PHE A 272 -8.93 -38.46 -39.79
C PHE A 272 -9.70 -38.68 -38.48
N GLU A 273 -9.91 -39.94 -38.10
CA GLU A 273 -10.54 -40.30 -36.82
C GLU A 273 -9.70 -39.85 -35.61
N SER A 274 -8.38 -40.04 -35.65
CA SER A 274 -7.48 -39.65 -34.55
C SER A 274 -7.41 -38.14 -34.32
N ILE A 275 -7.59 -37.33 -35.37
CA ILE A 275 -7.65 -35.86 -35.28
C ILE A 275 -9.08 -35.29 -35.18
N LYS A 276 -10.14 -36.07 -35.41
CA LYS A 276 -11.56 -35.64 -35.32
C LYS A 276 -11.88 -34.87 -34.01
N PRO A 277 -11.35 -35.24 -32.82
CA PRO A 277 -11.57 -34.48 -31.59
C PRO A 277 -11.06 -33.01 -31.63
N LEU A 278 -10.01 -32.72 -32.39
CA LEU A 278 -9.45 -31.37 -32.54
C LEU A 278 -10.36 -30.45 -33.39
N PHE A 279 -11.32 -31.03 -34.12
CA PHE A 279 -12.28 -30.31 -34.97
C PHE A 279 -13.57 -29.93 -34.22
N ALA A 280 -13.69 -30.25 -32.93
CA ALA A 280 -14.82 -29.84 -32.11
C ALA A 280 -15.08 -28.33 -32.23
N ASN A 281 -16.33 -27.96 -32.57
CA ASN A 281 -16.77 -26.58 -32.83
C ASN A 281 -16.15 -25.92 -34.07
N LYS A 282 -15.76 -26.68 -35.11
CA LYS A 282 -15.22 -26.16 -36.38
C LYS A 282 -15.93 -26.81 -37.57
N PRO A 283 -16.35 -26.04 -38.59
CA PRO A 283 -16.88 -26.62 -39.81
C PRO A 283 -15.78 -27.37 -40.56
N LEU A 284 -16.13 -28.57 -41.01
CA LEU A 284 -15.23 -29.56 -41.61
C LEU A 284 -15.76 -29.95 -42.99
N ILE A 285 -14.84 -30.10 -43.95
CA ILE A 285 -15.11 -30.60 -45.31
C ILE A 285 -13.96 -31.54 -45.68
N ILE A 286 -14.30 -32.65 -46.32
CA ILE A 286 -13.35 -33.64 -46.81
C ILE A 286 -13.19 -33.45 -48.31
N VAL A 287 -11.95 -33.49 -48.78
CA VAL A 287 -11.58 -33.10 -50.13
C VAL A 287 -10.76 -34.23 -50.76
N ALA A 288 -11.39 -34.97 -51.66
CA ALA A 288 -10.77 -36.02 -52.46
C ALA A 288 -10.01 -35.38 -53.64
N ASN A 289 -8.67 -35.41 -53.57
CA ASN A 289 -7.80 -34.85 -54.60
C ASN A 289 -7.26 -35.96 -55.54
N LYS A 290 -6.74 -35.55 -56.70
CA LYS A 290 -6.21 -36.39 -57.80
C LYS A 290 -7.28 -37.20 -58.55
N VAL A 291 -8.47 -36.61 -58.69
CA VAL A 291 -9.62 -37.17 -59.44
C VAL A 291 -9.33 -37.33 -60.95
N ASP A 292 -8.24 -36.73 -61.45
CA ASP A 292 -7.69 -36.98 -62.79
C ASP A 292 -7.07 -38.39 -62.97
N ILE A 293 -6.87 -39.13 -61.87
CA ILE A 293 -6.26 -40.46 -61.86
C ILE A 293 -7.28 -41.55 -61.51
N LEU A 294 -8.15 -41.29 -60.53
CA LEU A 294 -9.20 -42.20 -60.07
C LEU A 294 -10.38 -41.39 -59.53
N ARG A 295 -11.59 -41.64 -60.06
CA ARG A 295 -12.83 -41.01 -59.59
C ARG A 295 -13.50 -41.83 -58.48
N LEU A 296 -14.34 -41.19 -57.66
CA LEU A 296 -15.10 -41.86 -56.58
C LEU A 296 -16.01 -42.98 -57.13
N GLU A 297 -16.54 -42.81 -58.34
CA GLU A 297 -17.36 -43.81 -59.04
C GLU A 297 -16.57 -45.08 -59.45
N GLU A 298 -15.25 -44.97 -59.60
CA GLU A 298 -14.37 -46.04 -60.11
C GLU A 298 -13.71 -46.87 -59.00
N LEU A 299 -13.99 -46.54 -57.73
CA LEU A 299 -13.48 -47.27 -56.57
C LEU A 299 -14.03 -48.70 -56.49
N THR A 300 -13.17 -49.64 -56.08
CA THR A 300 -13.62 -51.00 -55.74
C THR A 300 -14.57 -50.96 -54.54
N PRO A 301 -15.57 -51.88 -54.47
CA PRO A 301 -16.56 -51.88 -53.39
C PRO A 301 -15.94 -51.99 -51.99
N GLU A 302 -14.81 -52.70 -51.87
CA GLU A 302 -14.04 -52.81 -50.61
C GLU A 302 -13.49 -51.45 -50.15
N ARG A 303 -12.95 -50.64 -51.08
CA ARG A 303 -12.43 -49.30 -50.76
C ARG A 303 -13.56 -48.31 -50.48
N ARG A 304 -14.70 -48.45 -51.17
CA ARG A 304 -15.89 -47.64 -50.94
C ARG A 304 -16.48 -47.87 -49.53
N ALA A 305 -16.49 -49.12 -49.05
CA ALA A 305 -16.95 -49.45 -47.69
C ALA A 305 -16.13 -48.73 -46.58
N ILE A 306 -14.86 -48.40 -46.82
CA ILE A 306 -14.04 -47.60 -45.89
C ILE A 306 -14.55 -46.15 -45.82
N LEU A 307 -15.12 -45.62 -46.91
CA LEU A 307 -15.69 -44.28 -46.99
C LEU A 307 -17.15 -44.21 -46.51
N GLU A 308 -17.90 -45.32 -46.54
CA GLU A 308 -19.27 -45.37 -46.01
C GLU A 308 -19.34 -44.92 -44.52
N GLY A 309 -18.31 -45.23 -43.72
CA GLY A 309 -18.22 -44.76 -42.33
C GLY A 309 -18.07 -43.25 -42.17
N ILE A 310 -17.58 -42.56 -43.22
CA ILE A 310 -17.48 -41.10 -43.31
C ILE A 310 -18.76 -40.51 -43.92
N GLU A 311 -19.28 -41.11 -45.00
CA GLU A 311 -20.53 -40.70 -45.67
C GLU A 311 -21.76 -40.84 -44.76
N ALA A 312 -21.71 -41.71 -43.75
CA ALA A 312 -22.78 -41.89 -42.76
C ALA A 312 -22.94 -40.69 -41.79
N ASP A 313 -21.97 -39.77 -41.69
CA ASP A 313 -22.02 -38.59 -40.82
C ASP A 313 -22.59 -37.38 -41.60
N PRO A 314 -23.84 -36.96 -41.35
CA PRO A 314 -24.54 -35.96 -42.19
C PRO A 314 -23.97 -34.54 -42.07
N GLU A 315 -22.99 -34.28 -41.19
CA GLU A 315 -22.24 -33.02 -41.17
C GLU A 315 -21.02 -33.02 -42.13
N LEU A 316 -20.61 -34.17 -42.66
CA LEU A 316 -19.43 -34.34 -43.53
C LEU A 316 -19.83 -34.36 -45.02
N ASN A 317 -19.29 -33.40 -45.77
CA ASN A 317 -19.37 -33.39 -47.23
C ASN A 317 -18.02 -33.83 -47.80
N ILE A 318 -18.03 -34.77 -48.74
CA ILE A 318 -16.88 -35.17 -49.54
C ILE A 318 -16.96 -34.45 -50.89
N LEU A 319 -15.91 -33.72 -51.26
CA LEU A 319 -15.80 -33.00 -52.53
C LEU A 319 -14.67 -33.56 -53.39
N GLU A 320 -14.97 -33.86 -54.65
CA GLU A 320 -13.99 -34.25 -55.66
C GLU A 320 -13.26 -33.02 -56.24
N MET A 321 -11.94 -33.12 -56.41
CA MET A 321 -11.15 -32.10 -57.10
C MET A 321 -9.85 -32.64 -57.74
N SER A 322 -9.27 -31.86 -58.65
CA SER A 322 -7.90 -32.05 -59.12
C SER A 322 -7.17 -30.72 -59.29
N THR A 323 -5.97 -30.63 -58.72
CA THR A 323 -5.06 -29.50 -58.94
C THR A 323 -4.39 -29.50 -60.32
N VAL A 324 -4.55 -30.57 -61.11
CA VAL A 324 -3.97 -30.73 -62.46
C VAL A 324 -4.94 -30.21 -63.52
N THR A 325 -6.21 -30.63 -63.46
CA THR A 325 -7.28 -30.19 -64.39
C THR A 325 -7.97 -28.90 -63.96
N ASP A 326 -7.73 -28.43 -62.73
CA ASP A 326 -8.43 -27.32 -62.05
C ASP A 326 -9.94 -27.56 -61.79
N GLU A 327 -10.39 -28.81 -61.95
CA GLU A 327 -11.74 -29.29 -61.60
C GLU A 327 -11.92 -29.30 -60.06
N GLY A 328 -13.10 -28.89 -59.57
CA GLY A 328 -13.45 -28.86 -58.13
C GLY A 328 -12.72 -27.83 -57.24
N VAL A 329 -11.55 -27.32 -57.64
CA VAL A 329 -10.69 -26.42 -56.82
C VAL A 329 -11.45 -25.20 -56.28
N MET A 330 -12.20 -24.53 -57.15
CA MET A 330 -12.94 -23.31 -56.79
C MET A 330 -14.23 -23.60 -56.02
N GLU A 331 -14.82 -24.78 -56.19
CA GLU A 331 -16.02 -25.22 -55.49
C GLU A 331 -15.71 -25.51 -54.02
N ALA A 332 -14.65 -26.29 -53.76
CA ALA A 332 -14.14 -26.53 -52.41
C ALA A 332 -13.79 -25.24 -51.65
N LYS A 333 -13.24 -24.22 -52.35
CA LYS A 333 -13.05 -22.87 -51.78
C LYS A 333 -14.39 -22.23 -51.39
N ILE A 334 -15.38 -22.25 -52.28
CA ILE A 334 -16.66 -21.57 -52.11
C ILE A 334 -17.41 -22.20 -50.93
N GLU A 335 -17.53 -23.53 -50.90
CA GLU A 335 -18.25 -24.22 -49.84
C GLU A 335 -17.61 -24.01 -48.47
N ALA A 336 -16.28 -24.11 -48.35
CA ALA A 336 -15.56 -23.80 -47.11
C ALA A 336 -15.81 -22.36 -46.62
N CYS A 337 -15.91 -21.40 -47.54
CA CYS A 337 -16.26 -20.03 -47.20
C CYS A 337 -17.70 -19.90 -46.71
N GLU A 338 -18.66 -20.56 -47.37
CA GLU A 338 -20.07 -20.49 -46.99
C GLU A 338 -20.38 -21.23 -45.69
N LYS A 339 -19.86 -22.44 -45.49
CA LYS A 339 -20.00 -23.24 -44.26
C LYS A 339 -19.45 -22.48 -43.04
N LEU A 340 -18.30 -21.79 -43.16
CA LEU A 340 -17.76 -20.95 -42.08
C LEU A 340 -18.56 -19.66 -41.84
N LEU A 341 -19.15 -19.06 -42.89
CA LEU A 341 -20.01 -17.88 -42.73
C LEU A 341 -21.32 -18.26 -42.03
N GLY A 342 -21.97 -19.35 -42.42
CA GLY A 342 -23.16 -19.89 -41.75
C GLY A 342 -22.89 -20.17 -40.28
N TYR A 343 -21.88 -20.99 -39.98
CA TYR A 343 -21.48 -21.31 -38.60
C TYR A 343 -21.23 -20.08 -37.72
N ARG A 344 -20.58 -19.03 -38.27
CA ARG A 344 -20.33 -17.77 -37.55
C ARG A 344 -21.59 -16.91 -37.36
N VAL A 345 -22.59 -17.02 -38.24
CA VAL A 345 -23.90 -16.39 -38.04
C VAL A 345 -24.69 -17.14 -36.97
N ASP A 346 -24.69 -18.48 -37.01
CA ASP A 346 -25.43 -19.31 -36.06
C ASP A 346 -24.89 -19.21 -34.64
N GLN A 347 -23.56 -19.21 -34.44
CA GLN A 347 -22.97 -18.93 -33.13
C GLN A 347 -23.38 -17.54 -32.59
N LYS A 348 -23.54 -16.54 -33.47
CA LYS A 348 -24.00 -15.20 -33.07
C LYS A 348 -25.49 -15.23 -32.67
N MET A 349 -26.32 -16.05 -33.30
CA MET A 349 -27.76 -16.18 -33.00
C MET A 349 -28.04 -17.05 -31.76
N ARG A 350 -27.29 -18.14 -31.54
CA ARG A 350 -27.47 -19.06 -30.39
C ARG A 350 -27.32 -18.37 -29.03
N SER A 351 -26.58 -17.26 -28.96
CA SER A 351 -26.37 -16.46 -27.74
C SER A 351 -27.63 -15.84 -27.08
N LYS A 352 -28.85 -16.10 -27.60
CA LYS A 352 -30.08 -15.38 -27.22
C LYS A 352 -31.31 -16.22 -26.86
N LYS A 353 -31.26 -17.57 -26.80
CA LYS A 353 -32.41 -18.41 -26.43
C LYS A 353 -32.02 -19.60 -25.55
N VAL A 354 -32.84 -19.89 -24.55
CA VAL A 354 -32.78 -21.08 -23.68
C VAL A 354 -34.16 -21.77 -23.71
N HIS A 355 -34.21 -23.10 -23.54
CA HIS A 355 -35.40 -23.94 -23.75
C HIS A 355 -35.76 -24.68 -22.45
N PHE A 356 -37.06 -24.84 -22.15
CA PHE A 356 -37.57 -25.60 -20.99
C PHE A 356 -38.81 -26.41 -21.42
N ASP A 357 -38.82 -27.73 -21.21
CA ASP A 357 -39.80 -28.66 -21.82
C ASP A 357 -40.73 -29.38 -20.82
N CYS A 358 -40.85 -28.86 -19.59
CA CYS A 358 -41.45 -29.60 -18.45
C CYS A 358 -42.79 -29.05 -17.92
N LEU A 359 -43.37 -28.01 -18.54
CA LEU A 359 -44.54 -27.28 -18.00
C LEU A 359 -45.71 -27.30 -18.98
N SER A 360 -46.94 -27.16 -18.46
CA SER A 360 -48.12 -27.00 -19.33
C SER A 360 -48.04 -25.69 -20.12
N ASP A 361 -48.59 -25.66 -21.34
CA ASP A 361 -48.45 -24.50 -22.24
C ASP A 361 -49.01 -23.18 -21.66
N LYS A 362 -49.88 -23.26 -20.64
CA LYS A 362 -50.40 -22.10 -19.92
C LYS A 362 -49.39 -21.52 -18.94
N GLU A 363 -48.73 -22.37 -18.15
CA GLU A 363 -47.82 -21.99 -17.07
C GLU A 363 -46.40 -21.68 -17.59
N ARG A 364 -46.05 -22.13 -18.80
CA ARG A 364 -44.75 -21.91 -19.45
C ARG A 364 -44.38 -20.43 -19.67
N HIS A 365 -45.33 -19.52 -19.51
CA HIS A 365 -45.15 -18.06 -19.64
C HIS A 365 -45.50 -17.28 -18.37
N ASP A 366 -45.79 -17.95 -17.25
CA ASP A 366 -46.08 -17.27 -15.99
C ASP A 366 -44.79 -16.67 -15.40
N ILE A 367 -44.93 -15.45 -14.86
CA ILE A 367 -43.83 -14.72 -14.25
C ILE A 367 -43.68 -15.18 -12.80
N ILE A 368 -42.63 -15.95 -12.51
CA ILE A 368 -42.27 -16.32 -11.14
C ILE A 368 -41.83 -15.05 -10.40
N PRO A 369 -42.46 -14.66 -9.28
CA PRO A 369 -41.99 -13.54 -8.48
C PRO A 369 -40.69 -13.94 -7.77
N GLU A 370 -39.61 -13.17 -7.97
CA GLU A 370 -38.30 -13.48 -7.38
C GLU A 370 -38.17 -13.02 -5.92
N ILE A 371 -38.89 -11.97 -5.50
CA ILE A 371 -38.68 -11.27 -4.23
C ILE A 371 -40.02 -10.98 -3.51
N TRP A 372 -40.09 -11.26 -2.22
CA TRP A 372 -41.15 -10.83 -1.28
C TRP A 372 -40.53 -10.12 -0.07
N GLU A 373 -40.97 -8.89 0.22
CA GLU A 373 -40.54 -8.09 1.39
C GLU A 373 -39.01 -8.12 1.68
N GLY A 374 -38.20 -8.02 0.62
CA GLY A 374 -36.74 -7.97 0.71
C GLY A 374 -36.04 -9.33 0.90
N HIS A 375 -36.78 -10.43 0.78
CA HIS A 375 -36.28 -11.80 0.81
C HIS A 375 -36.57 -12.47 -0.54
N ASN A 376 -35.66 -13.35 -0.99
CA ASN A 376 -35.85 -14.03 -2.27
C ASN A 376 -36.81 -15.21 -2.06
N ILE A 377 -37.90 -15.28 -2.83
CA ILE A 377 -38.92 -16.33 -2.65
C ILE A 377 -38.30 -17.72 -2.86
N ALA A 378 -37.34 -17.84 -3.78
CA ALA A 378 -36.60 -19.07 -4.05
C ALA A 378 -35.91 -19.69 -2.82
N ASP A 379 -35.51 -18.87 -1.83
CA ASP A 379 -34.88 -19.36 -0.59
C ASP A 379 -35.90 -20.02 0.37
N TYR A 380 -37.20 -19.80 0.13
CA TYR A 380 -38.33 -20.27 0.95
C TYR A 380 -39.23 -21.28 0.20
N ILE A 381 -38.84 -21.77 -0.97
CA ILE A 381 -39.55 -22.85 -1.67
C ILE A 381 -39.11 -24.20 -1.08
N ASP A 382 -39.85 -24.66 -0.07
CA ASP A 382 -39.65 -25.92 0.62
C ASP A 382 -41.03 -26.61 0.80
N PRO A 383 -41.18 -27.91 0.46
CA PRO A 383 -42.46 -28.62 0.59
C PRO A 383 -43.03 -28.63 2.01
N ASP A 384 -42.16 -28.57 3.04
CA ASP A 384 -42.53 -28.79 4.45
C ASP A 384 -42.51 -27.47 5.27
N ILE A 385 -42.50 -26.31 4.61
CA ILE A 385 -42.28 -25.00 5.25
C ILE A 385 -43.29 -24.65 6.36
N PHE A 386 -44.54 -25.11 6.24
CA PHE A 386 -45.59 -24.86 7.23
C PHE A 386 -45.38 -25.62 8.55
N GLU A 387 -44.73 -26.79 8.53
CA GLU A 387 -44.46 -27.56 9.74
C GLU A 387 -43.34 -26.91 10.56
N LYS A 388 -42.28 -26.45 9.88
CA LYS A 388 -41.13 -25.74 10.49
C LYS A 388 -41.54 -24.44 11.19
N LEU A 389 -42.49 -23.70 10.62
CA LEU A 389 -43.01 -22.47 11.24
C LEU A 389 -43.71 -22.76 12.58
N ALA A 390 -44.54 -23.79 12.63
CA ALA A 390 -45.32 -24.16 13.81
C ALA A 390 -44.48 -24.74 14.98
N GLU A 391 -43.21 -25.11 14.74
CA GLU A 391 -42.25 -25.45 15.80
C GLU A 391 -41.60 -24.20 16.40
N LEU A 392 -41.29 -23.21 15.56
CA LEU A 392 -40.59 -21.98 15.94
C LEU A 392 -41.45 -21.11 16.88
N GLU A 393 -42.75 -21.00 16.61
CA GLU A 393 -43.71 -20.27 17.45
C GLU A 393 -43.81 -20.86 18.87
N ARG A 394 -43.78 -22.19 19.00
CA ARG A 394 -43.80 -22.89 20.31
C ARG A 394 -42.53 -22.69 21.13
N GLU A 395 -41.37 -22.47 20.48
CA GLU A 395 -40.14 -22.19 21.21
C GLU A 395 -40.13 -20.77 21.78
N GLU A 396 -40.75 -19.81 21.09
CA GLU A 396 -40.77 -18.41 21.50
C GLU A 396 -41.63 -18.19 22.75
N GLU A 397 -42.80 -18.83 22.84
CA GLU A 397 -43.66 -18.81 24.05
C GLU A 397 -42.92 -19.29 25.32
N LEU A 398 -42.14 -20.37 25.22
CA LEU A 398 -41.36 -20.92 26.34
C LEU A 398 -40.24 -19.98 26.82
N ARG A 399 -39.67 -19.16 25.93
CA ARG A 399 -38.62 -18.18 26.26
C ARG A 399 -39.18 -16.97 27.01
N GLU A 400 -40.44 -16.61 26.76
CA GLU A 400 -41.12 -15.57 27.54
C GLU A 400 -41.51 -16.07 28.94
N GLU A 401 -42.11 -17.26 29.07
CA GLU A 401 -42.52 -17.83 30.36
C GLU A 401 -41.36 -18.01 31.36
N THR A 402 -40.16 -18.36 30.85
CA THR A 402 -38.96 -18.53 31.69
C THR A 402 -38.38 -17.22 32.23
N GLY A 403 -38.92 -16.06 31.85
CA GLY A 403 -38.50 -14.75 32.37
C GLY A 403 -37.10 -14.34 31.93
N MET A 404 -36.59 -14.91 30.83
CA MET A 404 -35.24 -14.70 30.29
C MET A 404 -34.90 -13.21 30.04
N TYR A 405 -35.92 -12.36 29.91
CA TYR A 405 -35.82 -10.93 29.64
C TYR A 405 -35.76 -10.02 30.89
N VAL A 406 -35.64 -10.56 32.12
CA VAL A 406 -35.66 -9.80 33.40
C VAL A 406 -34.29 -9.74 34.09
N VAL A 407 -33.85 -8.55 34.55
CA VAL A 407 -32.49 -8.30 35.11
C VAL A 407 -32.51 -7.83 36.59
N PRO A 408 -31.77 -8.48 37.52
CA PRO A 408 -31.78 -8.14 38.96
C PRO A 408 -30.70 -7.14 39.41
N LYS A 409 -30.86 -6.58 40.63
CA LYS A 409 -29.90 -5.68 41.32
C LYS A 409 -29.46 -6.25 42.69
N ILE A 410 -28.27 -5.88 43.16
CA ILE A 410 -27.64 -6.40 44.39
C ILE A 410 -27.13 -5.24 45.28
N GLU A 411 -27.36 -5.33 46.59
CA GLU A 411 -26.85 -4.38 47.60
C GLU A 411 -25.76 -5.02 48.48
N LEU A 412 -24.91 -4.20 49.14
CA LEU A 412 -23.65 -4.63 49.77
C LEU A 412 -23.51 -4.20 51.23
N ASP A 413 -23.12 -5.15 52.08
CA ASP A 413 -23.15 -5.09 53.54
C ASP A 413 -21.98 -4.31 54.20
N GLU A 414 -22.15 -3.85 55.44
CA GLU A 414 -21.24 -2.89 56.10
C GLU A 414 -19.83 -3.46 56.37
N THR A 415 -19.74 -4.74 56.71
CA THR A 415 -18.45 -5.42 57.03
C THR A 415 -17.48 -5.41 55.85
N MET A 416 -17.99 -5.56 54.62
CA MET A 416 -17.23 -5.44 53.38
C MET A 416 -16.67 -4.03 53.17
N GLN A 417 -17.32 -3.00 53.72
CA GLN A 417 -16.86 -1.60 53.62
C GLN A 417 -15.71 -1.31 54.59
N GLU A 418 -15.72 -1.88 55.80
CA GLU A 418 -14.62 -1.76 56.76
C GLU A 418 -13.35 -2.48 56.29
N ILE A 419 -13.48 -3.72 55.79
CA ILE A 419 -12.36 -4.48 55.21
C ILE A 419 -11.69 -3.67 54.07
N LYS A 420 -12.50 -3.04 53.23
CA LYS A 420 -12.01 -2.17 52.14
C LYS A 420 -11.24 -0.95 52.66
N LYS A 421 -11.73 -0.27 53.71
CA LYS A 421 -11.03 0.86 54.36
C LYS A 421 -9.71 0.42 55.01
N LEU A 422 -9.70 -0.68 55.77
CA LEU A 422 -8.50 -1.17 56.46
C LEU A 422 -7.41 -1.62 55.45
N ALA A 423 -7.82 -2.33 54.39
CA ALA A 423 -6.91 -2.73 53.31
C ALA A 423 -6.26 -1.51 52.61
N GLN A 424 -6.95 -0.37 52.55
CA GLN A 424 -6.44 0.86 51.96
C GLN A 424 -5.35 1.50 52.84
N GLN A 425 -5.59 1.62 54.15
CA GLN A 425 -4.58 2.15 55.09
C GLN A 425 -3.27 1.34 55.08
N ILE A 426 -3.36 0.01 54.99
CA ILE A 426 -2.19 -0.88 54.92
C ILE A 426 -1.40 -0.66 53.62
N ARG A 427 -2.08 -0.47 52.48
CA ARG A 427 -1.44 -0.19 51.18
C ARG A 427 -0.68 1.14 51.23
N ASP A 428 -1.32 2.19 51.74
CA ASP A 428 -0.73 3.53 51.81
C ASP A 428 0.52 3.56 52.71
N LYS A 429 0.48 2.90 53.88
CA LYS A 429 1.64 2.79 54.77
C LYS A 429 2.80 2.01 54.13
N LYS A 430 2.51 0.96 53.36
CA LYS A 430 3.51 0.22 52.57
C LYS A 430 4.14 1.08 51.46
N VAL A 431 3.38 1.95 50.80
CA VAL A 431 3.90 2.85 49.76
C VAL A 431 4.91 3.84 50.36
N ILE A 432 4.58 4.50 51.47
CA ILE A 432 5.46 5.47 52.14
C ILE A 432 6.81 4.84 52.53
N LEU A 433 6.79 3.65 53.14
CA LEU A 433 8.02 2.90 53.50
C LEU A 433 8.86 2.54 52.25
N LYS A 434 8.22 2.26 51.12
CA LYS A 434 8.89 1.93 49.85
C LYS A 434 9.53 3.17 49.22
N GLU A 435 8.94 4.36 49.40
CA GLU A 435 9.50 5.63 48.94
C GLU A 435 10.66 6.11 49.82
N GLU A 436 10.55 6.06 51.15
CA GLU A 436 11.69 6.36 52.04
C GLU A 436 12.88 5.42 51.79
N SER A 437 12.62 4.14 51.52
CA SER A 437 13.66 3.18 51.15
C SER A 437 14.31 3.48 49.80
N LYS A 438 13.54 3.95 48.80
CA LYS A 438 14.07 4.42 47.52
C LYS A 438 14.97 5.65 47.72
N ILE A 439 14.48 6.68 48.41
CA ILE A 439 15.23 7.93 48.65
C ILE A 439 16.58 7.65 49.33
N ASN A 440 16.60 6.81 50.38
CA ASN A 440 17.83 6.42 51.07
C ASN A 440 18.82 5.61 50.20
N LYS A 441 18.33 4.87 49.19
CA LYS A 441 19.15 4.09 48.24
C LYS A 441 19.49 4.84 46.94
N GLN A 442 18.92 6.01 46.70
CA GLN A 442 19.06 6.75 45.44
C GLN A 442 20.43 7.45 45.31
N SER A 443 21.14 7.64 46.44
CA SER A 443 22.51 8.16 46.45
C SER A 443 23.52 7.05 46.12
N ARG A 444 24.37 7.28 45.11
CA ARG A 444 25.47 6.38 44.73
C ARG A 444 26.69 6.43 45.68
N LYS A 445 26.65 7.23 46.75
CA LYS A 445 27.73 7.33 47.75
C LYS A 445 27.61 6.19 48.77
N PRO A 446 28.74 5.67 49.32
CA PRO A 446 28.69 4.65 50.38
C PRO A 446 27.82 5.10 51.55
N VAL A 447 26.92 4.24 52.03
CA VAL A 447 26.05 4.55 53.16
C VAL A 447 26.90 4.67 54.42
N ILE A 448 27.02 5.89 54.94
CA ILE A 448 27.88 6.20 56.10
C ILE A 448 27.45 5.32 57.29
N PRO A 449 28.35 4.54 57.90
CA PRO A 449 28.02 3.67 59.01
C PRO A 449 27.51 4.49 60.20
N ARG A 450 26.53 3.95 60.93
CA ARG A 450 25.83 4.64 62.04
C ARG A 450 26.75 5.09 63.18
N THR A 451 27.97 4.55 63.24
CA THR A 451 29.02 4.87 64.22
C THR A 451 29.88 6.10 63.86
N ALA A 452 29.87 6.57 62.60
CA ALA A 452 30.75 7.66 62.16
C ALA A 452 30.33 9.04 62.70
N GLY A 453 31.31 9.87 63.11
CA GLY A 453 31.13 11.10 63.89
C GLY A 453 30.04 12.07 63.41
N ALA A 454 29.91 12.27 62.09
CA ALA A 454 28.87 13.12 61.52
C ALA A 454 27.46 12.54 61.77
N LYS A 455 27.26 11.24 61.51
CA LYS A 455 26.00 10.55 61.84
C LYS A 455 25.74 10.52 63.34
N VAL A 456 26.78 10.52 64.20
CA VAL A 456 26.60 10.52 65.65
C VAL A 456 25.92 11.80 66.15
N ARG A 457 26.23 12.96 65.59
CA ARG A 457 25.61 14.24 65.98
C ARG A 457 24.13 14.35 65.57
N ASP A 458 23.72 13.67 64.50
CA ASP A 458 22.32 13.59 64.07
C ASP A 458 21.45 12.66 64.94
N ARG A 459 22.05 11.82 65.79
CA ARG A 459 21.32 10.90 66.70
C ARG A 459 20.84 11.65 67.93
N SER A 460 19.83 12.51 67.79
CA SER A 460 19.22 13.17 68.95
C SER A 460 18.33 12.20 69.74
N VAL A 461 18.46 12.26 71.07
CA VAL A 461 17.67 11.49 72.05
C VAL A 461 16.16 11.62 71.79
N ALA A 462 15.71 12.84 71.52
CA ALA A 462 14.30 13.16 71.26
C ALA A 462 13.74 12.47 70.00
N LYS A 463 14.54 12.32 68.93
CA LYS A 463 14.08 11.69 67.69
C LYS A 463 13.93 10.16 67.84
N LEU A 464 14.83 9.53 68.60
CA LEU A 464 14.73 8.10 68.91
C LEU A 464 13.49 7.81 69.77
N ARG A 465 13.27 8.62 70.82
CA ARG A 465 12.14 8.50 71.74
C ARG A 465 10.78 8.55 71.02
N LYS A 466 10.55 9.60 70.21
CA LYS A 466 9.30 9.77 69.44
C LYS A 466 8.99 8.60 68.50
N SER A 467 10.02 7.94 67.96
CA SER A 467 9.84 6.79 67.06
C SER A 467 9.38 5.53 67.80
N MET A 468 9.88 5.29 69.03
CA MET A 468 9.51 4.13 69.84
C MET A 468 8.12 4.31 70.49
N GLU A 469 7.81 5.52 70.96
CA GLU A 469 6.47 5.86 71.46
C GLU A 469 5.41 5.70 70.34
N SER A 470 5.73 6.05 69.09
CA SER A 470 4.83 5.83 67.93
C SER A 470 4.64 4.35 67.53
N LEU A 471 5.45 3.44 68.08
CA LEU A 471 5.30 1.99 67.96
C LEU A 471 4.67 1.37 69.24
N GLY A 472 4.28 2.19 70.21
CA GLY A 472 3.62 1.76 71.45
C GLY A 472 4.53 1.48 72.64
N VAL A 473 5.82 1.82 72.59
CA VAL A 473 6.78 1.55 73.68
C VAL A 473 7.02 2.83 74.51
N ASP A 474 6.74 2.78 75.82
CA ASP A 474 7.03 3.90 76.73
C ASP A 474 8.53 4.04 77.02
N MET A 475 8.99 5.29 77.03
CA MET A 475 10.39 5.71 77.19
C MET A 475 10.57 6.70 78.36
N SER A 476 9.56 6.86 79.21
CA SER A 476 9.50 7.82 80.32
C SER A 476 10.70 7.76 81.28
N GLY A 477 11.15 6.56 81.67
CA GLY A 477 12.17 6.34 82.71
C GLY A 477 13.65 6.50 82.31
N THR A 478 14.00 6.74 81.04
CA THR A 478 15.39 6.57 80.55
C THR A 478 16.35 7.75 80.79
N SER A 479 15.99 8.72 81.64
CA SER A 479 16.74 9.97 81.87
C SER A 479 18.22 9.78 82.25
N LYS A 480 18.54 8.73 83.02
CA LYS A 480 19.91 8.44 83.51
C LYS A 480 20.72 7.49 82.59
N ALA A 481 20.19 7.09 81.43
CA ALA A 481 20.89 6.18 80.52
C ALA A 481 22.04 6.89 79.77
N ASN A 482 23.13 6.18 79.48
CA ASN A 482 24.38 6.73 78.92
C ASN A 482 24.26 7.59 77.64
N PHE A 483 23.13 7.55 76.93
CA PHE A 483 22.91 8.35 75.72
C PHE A 483 22.45 9.81 75.97
N THR A 484 22.38 10.29 77.22
CA THR A 484 21.79 11.61 77.56
C THR A 484 22.76 12.70 78.08
N GLN A 485 24.06 12.45 78.25
CA GLN A 485 25.02 13.43 78.83
C GLN A 485 26.05 14.01 77.82
N THR A 486 26.41 15.30 77.92
CA THR A 486 27.37 16.01 77.01
C THR A 486 28.18 17.13 77.69
N LYS A 487 29.43 17.40 77.24
CA LYS A 487 30.41 18.38 77.81
C LYS A 487 30.43 19.76 77.09
N GLN A 488 30.85 20.83 77.80
CA GLN A 488 30.81 22.25 77.37
C GLN A 488 32.13 22.84 76.75
N ARG A 489 32.04 23.92 75.94
CA ARG A 489 33.10 24.93 75.64
C ARG A 489 32.51 26.27 75.08
N ALA A 490 33.28 27.37 75.05
CA ALA A 490 32.84 28.78 75.23
C ALA A 490 32.62 29.70 73.98
N ARG A 491 32.20 30.98 74.22
CA ARG A 491 31.75 32.04 73.27
C ARG A 491 32.67 33.30 73.23
N SER A 492 32.53 34.17 72.22
CA SER A 492 33.19 35.50 72.08
C SER A 492 32.21 36.64 71.65
N VAL A 493 32.67 37.92 71.69
CA VAL A 493 31.85 39.18 71.65
C VAL A 493 32.40 40.18 70.59
N GLY A 494 31.59 41.16 70.11
CA GLY A 494 31.99 42.17 69.10
C GLY A 494 31.36 43.59 69.29
N PRO A 495 31.67 44.58 68.42
CA PRO A 495 31.33 46.02 68.61
C PRO A 495 30.13 46.55 67.79
N VAL A 496 29.84 47.86 67.95
CA VAL A 496 28.47 48.45 67.91
C VAL A 496 28.24 49.46 66.79
N ALA A 497 27.15 49.31 66.00
CA ALA A 497 26.44 50.42 65.34
C ALA A 497 25.04 50.01 64.81
N LYS A 498 23.96 50.32 65.56
CA LYS A 498 22.58 50.54 65.06
C LYS A 498 21.61 50.91 66.19
N LYS A 499 21.11 52.14 66.21
CA LYS A 499 19.92 52.51 67.00
C LYS A 499 19.17 53.72 66.40
N ALA A 500 18.38 53.46 65.37
CA ALA A 500 17.22 54.27 64.95
C ALA A 500 16.39 53.46 63.94
N ARG A 501 15.06 53.55 64.03
CA ARG A 501 14.06 52.82 63.22
C ARG A 501 14.04 51.29 63.41
N MET A 502 13.54 50.88 64.58
CA MET A 502 12.51 49.83 64.61
C MET A 502 11.18 50.41 64.06
N ASP A 503 10.21 49.56 63.81
CA ASP A 503 8.81 49.89 63.48
C ASP A 503 8.54 50.57 62.13
N VAL A 504 9.17 50.06 61.08
CA VAL A 504 8.38 49.58 59.93
C VAL A 504 8.94 48.23 59.51
N VAL A 505 8.19 47.14 59.66
CA VAL A 505 8.48 45.89 58.94
C VAL A 505 8.05 46.08 57.49
N VAL A 506 8.84 46.86 56.75
CA VAL A 506 8.91 46.71 55.30
C VAL A 506 9.41 45.29 55.10
N ASP A 507 8.65 44.46 54.39
CA ASP A 507 9.00 43.05 54.16
C ASP A 507 10.15 42.95 53.14
N GLY A 508 11.30 43.40 53.62
CA GLY A 508 12.45 43.85 52.87
C GLY A 508 13.55 42.80 52.90
N ARG A 509 13.38 41.77 52.09
CA ARG A 509 14.45 40.94 51.52
C ARG A 509 15.48 40.46 52.55
N SER A 510 15.24 39.27 53.10
CA SER A 510 16.33 38.43 53.60
C SER A 510 17.41 38.29 52.52
N ARG A 511 18.60 38.85 52.79
CA ARG A 511 19.80 38.74 51.94
C ARG A 511 20.23 37.28 51.89
N GLY A 512 19.73 36.54 50.90
CA GLY A 512 20.03 35.11 50.80
C GLY A 512 19.43 34.35 49.62
N LEU A 513 18.74 35.01 48.67
CA LEU A 513 18.29 34.43 47.40
C LEU A 513 18.09 35.58 46.39
N SER A 514 19.08 35.83 45.53
CA SER A 514 19.13 37.00 44.63
C SER A 514 18.23 36.91 43.38
N LYS A 515 17.19 36.07 43.43
CA LYS A 515 16.13 35.99 42.41
C LYS A 515 14.78 35.91 43.12
N PRO A 516 13.83 36.83 42.82
CA PRO A 516 12.42 36.61 43.17
C PRO A 516 11.94 35.23 42.68
N PRO A 517 10.98 34.59 43.36
CA PRO A 517 10.42 33.34 42.86
C PRO A 517 9.74 33.57 41.51
N ARG A 518 9.81 32.57 40.63
CA ARG A 518 9.52 32.68 39.18
C ARG A 518 8.09 33.14 38.85
N ASN A 519 7.17 32.95 39.78
CA ASN A 519 5.75 33.35 39.73
C ASN A 519 5.51 34.83 40.07
N GLU A 520 6.54 35.59 40.44
CA GLU A 520 6.44 37.01 40.81
C GLU A 520 7.23 37.93 39.87
N GLN A 521 7.99 37.36 38.93
CA GLN A 521 8.70 38.11 37.89
C GLN A 521 7.76 38.48 36.74
N GLY A 522 7.85 39.73 36.28
CA GLY A 522 7.02 40.27 35.20
C GLY A 522 5.66 40.82 35.62
N ILE A 523 5.25 40.68 36.89
CA ILE A 523 3.98 41.20 37.39
C ILE A 523 4.21 42.52 38.13
N LYS A 524 3.59 43.62 37.66
CA LYS A 524 3.81 44.97 38.22
C LYS A 524 3.13 45.24 39.56
N ASP A 525 2.08 44.51 39.92
CA ASP A 525 1.21 44.84 41.06
C ASP A 525 0.67 43.60 41.81
N VAL A 526 0.48 43.72 43.12
CA VAL A 526 0.05 42.65 44.03
C VAL A 526 -1.41 42.24 43.78
N ALA A 527 -2.27 43.19 43.40
CA ALA A 527 -3.63 42.88 42.97
C ALA A 527 -3.63 41.99 41.70
N MET A 528 -2.72 42.27 40.77
CA MET A 528 -2.53 41.46 39.56
C MET A 528 -1.93 40.08 39.88
N LYS A 529 -1.00 39.98 40.84
CA LYS A 529 -0.46 38.70 41.37
C LYS A 529 -1.58 37.81 41.93
N ASN A 530 -2.45 38.34 42.77
CA ASN A 530 -3.56 37.58 43.37
C ASN A 530 -4.63 37.19 42.34
N LYS A 531 -4.89 38.06 41.35
CA LYS A 531 -5.77 37.76 40.20
C LYS A 531 -5.18 36.62 39.35
N LEU A 532 -3.88 36.68 39.03
CA LEU A 532 -3.16 35.63 38.29
C LEU A 532 -3.09 34.31 39.06
N ALA A 533 -2.87 34.33 40.38
CA ALA A 533 -2.90 33.12 41.21
C ALA A 533 -4.28 32.44 41.20
N ARG A 534 -5.38 33.20 41.32
CA ARG A 534 -6.74 32.68 41.16
C ARG A 534 -7.02 32.16 39.74
N ILE A 535 -6.54 32.85 38.70
CA ILE A 535 -6.68 32.40 37.31
C ILE A 535 -5.91 31.09 37.08
N ALA A 536 -4.66 31.01 37.54
CA ALA A 536 -3.83 29.81 37.44
C ALA A 536 -4.45 28.63 38.19
N HIS A 537 -4.87 28.80 39.44
CA HIS A 537 -5.56 27.74 40.19
C HIS A 537 -6.85 27.31 39.50
N ARG A 538 -7.65 28.23 38.95
CA ARG A 538 -8.89 27.91 38.23
C ARG A 538 -8.62 27.23 36.88
N ALA A 539 -7.54 27.56 36.19
CA ALA A 539 -7.12 26.93 34.94
C ALA A 539 -6.58 25.51 35.18
N ILE A 540 -5.71 25.34 36.19
CA ILE A 540 -5.16 24.04 36.61
C ILE A 540 -6.30 23.13 37.08
N ALA A 541 -7.18 23.60 37.98
CA ALA A 541 -8.31 22.80 38.45
C ALA A 541 -9.30 22.42 37.32
N LYS A 542 -9.58 23.33 36.37
CA LYS A 542 -10.41 23.00 35.19
C LYS A 542 -9.78 21.92 34.28
N LYS A 543 -8.45 21.85 34.21
CA LYS A 543 -7.74 20.95 33.29
C LYS A 543 -7.36 19.61 33.94
N VAL A 544 -6.78 19.67 35.13
CA VAL A 544 -6.30 18.52 35.90
C VAL A 544 -7.45 17.84 36.63
N GLY A 545 -8.29 18.61 37.33
CA GLY A 545 -9.41 18.08 38.12
C GLY A 545 -10.53 17.46 37.27
N ARG A 546 -10.92 18.11 36.16
CA ARG A 546 -11.95 17.58 35.24
C ARG A 546 -11.56 16.25 34.59
N LEU A 547 -10.26 16.01 34.39
CA LEU A 547 -9.72 14.82 33.72
C LEU A 547 -9.14 13.79 34.70
N GLY A 548 -9.28 13.99 36.02
CA GLY A 548 -8.76 13.05 37.04
C GLY A 548 -7.24 12.89 37.05
N LEU A 549 -6.48 13.85 36.51
CA LEU A 549 -5.02 13.76 36.36
C LEU A 549 -4.31 14.01 37.70
N LYS A 550 -3.16 13.36 37.92
CA LYS A 550 -2.39 13.51 39.19
C LYS A 550 -1.65 14.85 39.31
N GLY A 551 -1.55 15.61 38.22
CA GLY A 551 -0.94 16.95 38.15
C GLY A 551 -0.62 17.34 36.71
N GLU A 552 -0.12 18.55 36.47
CA GLU A 552 0.20 19.05 35.11
C GLU A 552 1.31 18.27 34.39
N ALA A 553 2.12 17.52 35.15
CA ALA A 553 3.16 16.65 34.62
C ALA A 553 2.63 15.27 34.18
N ASP A 554 1.41 14.89 34.60
CA ASP A 554 0.79 13.62 34.22
C ASP A 554 0.21 13.73 32.80
N ARG A 555 0.94 13.15 31.84
CA ARG A 555 0.57 13.07 30.42
C ARG A 555 0.43 11.62 29.96
N THR A 556 0.21 10.72 30.90
CA THR A 556 0.23 9.28 30.67
C THR A 556 -1.05 8.87 29.96
N GLY A 557 -1.00 8.75 28.62
CA GLY A 557 -2.15 8.36 27.81
C GLY A 557 -2.50 6.90 28.05
N TYR A 558 -3.73 6.64 28.51
CA TYR A 558 -4.31 5.31 28.49
C TYR A 558 -4.42 4.84 27.02
N LYS A 559 -3.92 3.64 26.72
CA LYS A 559 -4.00 3.06 25.37
C LYS A 559 -5.45 2.62 25.13
N VAL A 560 -6.20 3.41 24.36
CA VAL A 560 -7.61 3.13 24.05
C VAL A 560 -7.69 1.79 23.30
N ILE A 561 -8.58 0.91 23.76
CA ILE A 561 -8.81 -0.39 23.12
C ILE A 561 -9.64 -0.16 21.86
N LYS A 562 -9.13 -0.60 20.71
CA LYS A 562 -9.77 -0.52 19.39
C LYS A 562 -10.35 -1.89 19.05
N LYS A 563 -11.64 -1.97 18.75
CA LYS A 563 -12.35 -3.18 18.30
C LYS A 563 -12.78 -2.98 16.84
N PHE A 564 -12.57 -3.99 16.00
CA PHE A 564 -13.02 -3.95 14.60
C PHE A 564 -14.51 -4.32 14.49
N GLU A 565 -15.28 -3.60 13.68
CA GLU A 565 -16.74 -3.75 13.60
C GLU A 565 -17.16 -4.13 12.17
N TYR A 566 -17.24 -5.43 11.91
CA TYR A 566 -17.46 -5.99 10.57
C TYR A 566 -18.80 -5.59 9.94
N LYS A 567 -19.88 -5.47 10.73
CA LYS A 567 -21.23 -5.07 10.24
C LYS A 567 -21.29 -3.64 9.69
N PHE A 568 -20.30 -2.80 10.02
CA PHE A 568 -20.18 -1.42 9.54
C PHE A 568 -18.97 -1.26 8.62
N SER A 569 -18.55 -2.36 7.96
CA SER A 569 -17.38 -2.41 7.11
C SER A 569 -17.64 -3.20 5.82
N PHE A 570 -16.93 -2.89 4.74
CA PHE A 570 -16.86 -3.73 3.53
C PHE A 570 -15.44 -3.65 2.93
N LYS A 571 -14.96 -4.75 2.33
CA LYS A 571 -13.63 -4.87 1.72
C LYS A 571 -13.60 -6.03 0.71
N PRO A 572 -12.90 -5.91 -0.43
CA PRO A 572 -12.72 -7.00 -1.39
C PRO A 572 -11.73 -8.08 -0.89
N PRO A 573 -11.74 -9.29 -1.48
CA PRO A 573 -12.61 -9.74 -2.59
C PRO A 573 -14.03 -10.13 -2.14
N TYR A 574 -14.94 -10.30 -3.10
CA TYR A 574 -16.35 -10.69 -2.90
C TYR A 574 -17.20 -9.64 -2.17
N LEU A 575 -17.02 -8.36 -2.51
CA LEU A 575 -17.79 -7.26 -1.94
C LEU A 575 -19.27 -7.31 -2.35
N ALA A 576 -19.55 -7.49 -3.65
CA ALA A 576 -20.87 -7.83 -4.17
C ALA A 576 -21.02 -9.36 -4.25
N GLN A 577 -22.18 -9.87 -3.85
CA GLN A 577 -22.56 -11.27 -4.08
C GLN A 577 -22.89 -11.50 -5.57
N ARG A 578 -23.20 -12.74 -5.97
CA ARG A 578 -23.63 -13.04 -7.36
C ARG A 578 -24.90 -12.28 -7.78
N ASP A 579 -25.69 -11.89 -6.79
CA ASP A 579 -26.89 -11.06 -6.84
C ASP A 579 -26.60 -9.53 -6.93
N GLY A 580 -25.34 -9.10 -6.89
CA GLY A 580 -24.94 -7.69 -6.89
C GLY A 580 -25.11 -6.97 -5.55
N SER A 581 -25.88 -7.52 -4.62
CA SER A 581 -26.09 -6.98 -3.27
C SER A 581 -24.82 -6.99 -2.40
N VAL A 582 -24.70 -6.01 -1.49
CA VAL A 582 -23.57 -5.83 -0.56
C VAL A 582 -24.01 -6.15 0.88
N PRO A 583 -23.39 -7.11 1.59
CA PRO A 583 -23.79 -7.48 2.94
C PRO A 583 -23.77 -6.30 3.93
N PHE A 584 -24.81 -6.15 4.75
CA PHE A 584 -25.01 -5.06 5.73
C PHE A 584 -25.08 -3.62 5.21
N TRP A 585 -24.95 -3.41 3.89
CA TRP A 585 -25.02 -2.09 3.25
C TRP A 585 -26.16 -2.04 2.21
N GLU A 586 -26.53 -0.84 1.81
CA GLU A 586 -27.63 -0.56 0.90
C GLU A 586 -27.23 0.61 -0.01
N TYR A 587 -27.04 0.33 -1.30
CA TYR A 587 -26.68 1.33 -2.30
C TYR A 587 -27.86 1.65 -3.22
N GLY A 588 -27.84 2.85 -3.79
CA GLY A 588 -28.92 3.34 -4.65
C GLY A 588 -28.50 4.56 -5.47
N GLY A 589 -29.41 5.03 -6.32
CA GLY A 589 -29.10 6.00 -7.38
C GLY A 589 -28.37 5.31 -8.52
N ASN A 590 -27.30 5.94 -9.03
CA ASN A 590 -26.44 5.40 -10.08
C ASN A 590 -25.23 4.60 -9.54
N ALA A 591 -25.26 4.22 -8.26
CA ALA A 591 -24.19 3.43 -7.65
C ALA A 591 -24.23 1.96 -8.14
N ILE A 592 -23.06 1.39 -8.42
CA ILE A 592 -22.86 0.03 -8.94
C ILE A 592 -21.85 -0.69 -8.03
N ALA A 593 -22.27 -1.79 -7.39
CA ALA A 593 -21.36 -2.66 -6.66
C ALA A 593 -20.74 -3.72 -7.57
N SER A 594 -19.46 -4.03 -7.33
CA SER A 594 -18.68 -5.07 -8.01
C SER A 594 -18.02 -5.97 -6.97
N SER A 595 -17.40 -7.08 -7.39
CA SER A 595 -16.60 -7.95 -6.50
C SER A 595 -15.45 -7.20 -5.80
N ASP A 596 -14.95 -6.15 -6.44
CA ASP A 596 -13.68 -5.50 -6.11
C ASP A 596 -13.84 -4.09 -5.50
N ASN A 597 -14.94 -3.39 -5.82
CA ASN A 597 -15.22 -2.01 -5.39
C ASN A 597 -16.71 -1.64 -5.53
N VAL A 598 -17.11 -0.53 -4.91
CA VAL A 598 -18.40 0.15 -5.13
C VAL A 598 -18.14 1.44 -5.91
N ARG A 599 -18.68 1.52 -7.12
CA ARG A 599 -18.65 2.74 -7.95
C ARG A 599 -19.87 3.60 -7.63
N LEU A 600 -19.69 4.72 -6.95
CA LEU A 600 -20.79 5.59 -6.52
C LEU A 600 -21.37 6.43 -7.66
N ALA A 601 -20.49 6.97 -8.50
CA ALA A 601 -20.86 7.71 -9.71
C ALA A 601 -19.89 7.32 -10.85
N PRO A 602 -20.39 6.90 -12.03
CA PRO A 602 -19.56 6.65 -13.20
C PRO A 602 -19.20 7.95 -13.94
N SER A 603 -18.26 7.87 -14.89
CA SER A 603 -17.83 8.96 -15.81
C SER A 603 -18.89 9.42 -16.82
N LEU A 604 -20.14 9.53 -16.40
CA LEU A 604 -21.23 10.19 -17.10
C LEU A 604 -21.60 11.47 -16.34
N LYS A 605 -22.18 12.45 -17.04
CA LYS A 605 -22.63 13.71 -16.43
C LYS A 605 -23.95 13.50 -15.70
N SER A 606 -24.24 14.36 -14.72
CA SER A 606 -25.52 14.39 -13.99
C SER A 606 -25.89 13.05 -13.34
N GLN A 607 -24.89 12.31 -12.84
CA GLN A 607 -25.10 11.06 -12.10
C GLN A 607 -24.95 11.32 -10.60
N LYS A 608 -25.72 10.59 -9.80
CA LYS A 608 -25.68 10.66 -8.33
C LYS A 608 -25.84 9.26 -7.76
N GLY A 609 -25.07 8.92 -6.74
CA GLY A 609 -25.24 7.62 -6.08
C GLY A 609 -24.66 7.61 -4.68
N ALA A 610 -25.25 6.78 -3.83
CA ALA A 610 -24.87 6.66 -2.43
C ALA A 610 -24.96 5.21 -1.93
N ILE A 611 -24.18 4.89 -0.91
CA ILE A 611 -24.22 3.63 -0.17
C ILE A 611 -24.28 3.92 1.34
N TRP A 612 -25.20 3.27 2.05
CA TRP A 612 -25.50 3.48 3.47
C TRP A 612 -25.50 2.17 4.25
N THR A 613 -25.18 2.21 5.55
CA THR A 613 -25.32 1.04 6.43
C THR A 613 -26.79 0.70 6.66
N LYS A 614 -27.16 -0.58 6.65
CA LYS A 614 -28.55 -0.99 6.92
C LYS A 614 -28.98 -0.67 8.36
N ASN A 615 -28.07 -0.88 9.32
CA ASN A 615 -28.30 -0.69 10.76
C ASN A 615 -27.66 0.61 11.29
N PRO A 616 -28.17 1.20 12.39
CA PRO A 616 -27.54 2.32 13.08
C PRO A 616 -26.36 1.87 13.95
N VAL A 617 -25.45 2.81 14.22
CA VAL A 617 -24.16 2.58 14.91
C VAL A 617 -24.33 2.59 16.44
N PRO A 618 -24.03 1.49 17.16
CA PRO A 618 -24.30 1.37 18.59
C PRO A 618 -23.20 1.92 19.51
N PHE A 619 -22.19 2.61 18.98
CA PHE A 619 -21.02 3.11 19.73
C PHE A 619 -20.77 4.61 19.54
N ASP A 620 -20.49 5.29 20.66
CA ASP A 620 -20.28 6.76 20.71
C ASP A 620 -18.93 7.22 20.11
N TYR A 621 -17.92 6.34 20.04
CA TYR A 621 -16.56 6.66 19.61
C TYR A 621 -16.06 5.69 18.55
N TRP A 622 -15.48 6.22 17.47
CA TRP A 622 -15.16 5.41 16.31
C TRP A 622 -14.02 5.98 15.45
N GLU A 623 -13.42 5.08 14.66
CA GLU A 623 -12.50 5.38 13.57
C GLU A 623 -12.99 4.67 12.30
N VAL A 624 -13.12 5.41 11.21
CA VAL A 624 -13.40 4.89 9.87
C VAL A 624 -12.16 5.09 8.99
N ASP A 625 -11.69 4.02 8.35
CA ASP A 625 -10.66 4.05 7.31
C ASP A 625 -11.34 3.85 5.94
N LEU A 626 -11.39 4.91 5.13
CA LEU A 626 -12.05 4.97 3.84
C LEU A 626 -10.98 4.93 2.73
N LEU A 627 -11.00 3.88 1.91
CA LEU A 627 -10.16 3.78 0.71
C LEU A 627 -10.98 3.99 -0.56
N PHE A 628 -10.62 5.02 -1.33
CA PHE A 628 -11.34 5.42 -2.54
C PHE A 628 -10.37 5.86 -3.65
N ARG A 629 -10.90 6.02 -4.86
CA ARG A 629 -10.19 6.48 -6.06
C ARG A 629 -11.13 7.35 -6.90
N VAL A 630 -10.70 8.57 -7.20
CA VAL A 630 -11.40 9.48 -8.12
C VAL A 630 -10.58 9.62 -9.40
N THR A 631 -11.15 9.24 -10.55
CA THR A 631 -10.46 9.27 -11.85
C THR A 631 -11.27 10.01 -12.91
N GLY A 632 -10.63 10.94 -13.62
CA GLY A 632 -11.31 11.95 -14.42
C GLY A 632 -10.56 12.39 -15.67
N ARG A 633 -11.29 12.60 -16.77
CA ARG A 633 -10.74 13.04 -18.07
C ARG A 633 -10.60 14.57 -18.15
N GLY A 634 -9.76 15.15 -17.29
CA GLY A 634 -9.50 16.59 -17.31
C GLY A 634 -8.58 17.08 -16.19
N ARG A 635 -8.34 18.40 -16.14
CA ARG A 635 -7.67 19.07 -14.99
C ARG A 635 -8.67 19.50 -13.91
N VAL A 636 -9.83 20.00 -14.30
CA VAL A 636 -10.94 20.38 -13.41
C VAL A 636 -11.77 19.14 -13.06
N GLY A 637 -12.18 18.99 -11.80
CA GLY A 637 -12.97 17.86 -11.29
C GLY A 637 -14.43 17.83 -11.72
N ALA A 638 -15.10 16.73 -11.43
CA ALA A 638 -16.52 16.76 -11.10
C ALA A 638 -16.70 17.20 -9.63
N ASP A 639 -17.95 17.28 -9.18
CA ASP A 639 -18.35 17.81 -7.87
C ASP A 639 -17.56 17.13 -6.74
N GLY A 640 -17.61 15.79 -6.64
CA GLY A 640 -16.73 15.00 -5.79
C GLY A 640 -17.43 13.87 -5.03
N LEU A 641 -16.87 13.50 -3.86
CA LEU A 641 -17.49 12.53 -2.94
C LEU A 641 -17.69 13.10 -1.52
N ALA A 642 -18.60 12.50 -0.77
CA ALA A 642 -18.90 12.84 0.62
C ALA A 642 -18.99 11.58 1.49
N PHE A 643 -18.44 11.63 2.69
CA PHE A 643 -18.66 10.67 3.76
C PHE A 643 -19.63 11.25 4.79
N TRP A 644 -20.53 10.41 5.30
CA TRP A 644 -21.63 10.82 6.16
C TRP A 644 -21.68 10.03 7.47
N TYR A 645 -21.98 10.73 8.56
CA TYR A 645 -22.47 10.14 9.80
C TYR A 645 -23.70 10.92 10.26
N THR A 646 -24.89 10.39 10.00
CA THR A 646 -26.16 11.13 10.11
C THR A 646 -27.23 10.33 10.85
N GLN A 647 -28.13 11.01 11.56
CA GLN A 647 -29.19 10.35 12.34
C GLN A 647 -30.16 9.52 11.47
N SER A 648 -30.36 9.93 10.21
CA SER A 648 -31.14 9.23 9.19
C SER A 648 -30.29 9.05 7.93
N LYS A 649 -30.56 8.00 7.15
CA LYS A 649 -29.99 7.85 5.80
C LYS A 649 -30.37 9.05 4.93
N GLY A 650 -29.46 9.49 4.07
CA GLY A 650 -29.74 10.50 3.04
C GLY A 650 -30.44 9.90 1.83
N ALA A 651 -31.14 10.73 1.06
CA ALA A 651 -31.72 10.35 -0.22
C ALA A 651 -30.62 10.04 -1.25
N TYR A 652 -30.88 9.12 -2.18
CA TYR A 652 -29.89 8.61 -3.15
C TYR A 652 -29.68 9.53 -4.37
N ASP A 653 -30.51 10.56 -4.51
CA ASP A 653 -30.58 11.52 -5.64
C ASP A 653 -30.41 12.98 -5.18
N GLY A 654 -30.06 13.20 -3.91
CA GLY A 654 -30.05 14.52 -3.28
C GLY A 654 -29.01 15.50 -3.84
N GLU A 655 -29.18 16.79 -3.54
CA GLU A 655 -28.41 17.88 -4.16
C GLU A 655 -27.00 18.06 -3.57
N VAL A 656 -26.72 17.55 -2.37
CA VAL A 656 -25.40 17.69 -1.72
C VAL A 656 -24.58 16.43 -1.96
N PHE A 657 -23.74 16.44 -2.99
CA PHE A 657 -22.86 15.31 -3.35
C PHE A 657 -23.59 13.96 -3.51
N GLY A 658 -24.86 13.98 -3.96
CA GLY A 658 -25.70 12.78 -4.09
C GLY A 658 -26.43 12.35 -2.81
N SER A 659 -26.54 13.25 -1.82
CA SER A 659 -27.22 13.04 -0.54
C SER A 659 -28.13 14.24 -0.19
N SER A 660 -28.99 14.05 0.82
CA SER A 660 -29.97 15.04 1.29
C SER A 660 -29.32 16.34 1.77
N ASP A 661 -29.88 17.48 1.34
CA ASP A 661 -29.45 18.82 1.75
C ASP A 661 -29.69 19.14 3.24
N LYS A 662 -30.74 18.55 3.83
CA LYS A 662 -30.99 18.60 5.27
C LYS A 662 -30.53 17.30 5.92
N TRP A 663 -29.50 17.37 6.76
CA TRP A 663 -29.04 16.26 7.57
C TRP A 663 -28.81 16.71 9.02
N ASN A 664 -29.03 15.80 9.97
CA ASN A 664 -28.58 15.95 11.35
C ASN A 664 -27.35 15.07 11.58
N GLY A 665 -26.18 15.69 11.76
CA GLY A 665 -24.90 15.00 11.94
C GLY A 665 -23.75 15.61 11.13
N LEU A 666 -22.82 14.77 10.72
CA LEU A 666 -21.56 15.13 10.06
C LEU A 666 -21.58 14.77 8.58
N GLY A 667 -21.21 15.74 7.74
CA GLY A 667 -20.75 15.52 6.37
C GLY A 667 -19.25 15.85 6.28
N VAL A 668 -18.49 14.98 5.62
CA VAL A 668 -17.08 15.19 5.27
C VAL A 668 -16.96 15.15 3.75
N PHE A 669 -16.70 16.31 3.16
CA PHE A 669 -16.68 16.51 1.72
C PHE A 669 -15.26 16.44 1.19
N PHE A 670 -15.09 15.74 0.06
CA PHE A 670 -13.90 15.69 -0.77
C PHE A 670 -14.28 16.32 -2.10
N ASP A 671 -14.13 17.64 -2.15
CA ASP A 671 -14.58 18.49 -3.23
C ASP A 671 -13.49 18.62 -4.29
N SER A 672 -13.84 18.40 -5.56
CA SER A 672 -12.91 18.54 -6.69
C SER A 672 -13.32 19.57 -7.74
N PHE A 673 -14.42 20.30 -7.55
CA PHE A 673 -14.90 21.31 -8.48
C PHE A 673 -14.86 22.71 -7.86
N ASP A 674 -14.35 23.68 -8.63
CA ASP A 674 -14.11 25.04 -8.17
C ASP A 674 -15.32 25.92 -8.53
N ASN A 675 -16.35 25.94 -7.66
CA ASN A 675 -17.56 26.75 -7.90
C ASN A 675 -17.28 28.26 -7.73
N ASP A 676 -16.48 28.62 -6.72
CA ASP A 676 -16.22 30.02 -6.37
C ASP A 676 -15.09 30.69 -7.20
N ASN A 677 -14.47 29.92 -8.10
CA ASN A 677 -13.38 30.31 -9.01
C ASN A 677 -12.11 30.84 -8.30
N LYS A 678 -11.86 30.45 -7.04
CA LYS A 678 -10.65 30.83 -6.30
C LYS A 678 -9.49 29.84 -6.48
N HIS A 679 -9.67 28.77 -7.26
CA HIS A 679 -8.62 27.79 -7.64
C HIS A 679 -7.96 27.08 -6.44
N ASN A 680 -8.73 26.82 -5.37
CA ASN A 680 -8.32 26.17 -4.12
C ASN A 680 -8.73 24.69 -4.00
N ASN A 681 -9.32 24.11 -5.05
CA ASN A 681 -9.77 22.72 -5.11
C ASN A 681 -8.68 21.84 -5.79
N PRO A 682 -8.51 20.55 -5.42
CA PRO A 682 -9.38 19.77 -4.54
C PRO A 682 -9.22 20.12 -3.05
N TYR A 683 -10.35 20.24 -2.35
CA TYR A 683 -10.44 20.68 -0.97
C TYR A 683 -11.21 19.66 -0.13
N ILE A 684 -10.70 19.32 1.06
CA ILE A 684 -11.34 18.38 1.97
C ILE A 684 -11.82 19.15 3.19
N TYR A 685 -13.12 19.11 3.52
CA TYR A 685 -13.69 19.86 4.65
C TYR A 685 -14.80 19.08 5.36
N ALA A 686 -15.03 19.41 6.64
CA ALA A 686 -16.13 18.87 7.43
C ALA A 686 -17.18 19.95 7.72
N VAL A 687 -18.46 19.57 7.65
CA VAL A 687 -19.61 20.39 8.03
C VAL A 687 -20.47 19.61 9.02
N GLN A 688 -20.85 20.24 10.13
CA GLN A 688 -21.90 19.75 11.01
C GLN A 688 -23.18 20.53 10.74
N ASN A 689 -24.30 19.80 10.60
CA ASN A 689 -25.63 20.37 10.46
C ASN A 689 -26.57 19.72 11.49
N ASP A 690 -27.52 20.50 11.98
CA ASP A 690 -28.51 20.11 13.00
C ASP A 690 -29.89 19.85 12.35
N GLY A 691 -29.92 19.56 11.03
CA GLY A 691 -31.13 19.36 10.22
C GLY A 691 -31.84 20.62 9.72
N ASN A 692 -31.49 21.80 10.25
CA ASN A 692 -32.23 23.04 10.01
C ASN A 692 -31.60 23.98 8.95
N LYS A 693 -30.33 23.79 8.60
CA LYS A 693 -29.63 24.63 7.60
C LYS A 693 -29.62 23.93 6.24
N LEU A 694 -29.80 24.70 5.17
CA LEU A 694 -29.53 24.27 3.79
C LEU A 694 -28.02 24.44 3.52
N PHE A 695 -27.44 23.62 2.66
CA PHE A 695 -26.04 23.75 2.25
C PHE A 695 -25.87 24.92 1.26
N ASP A 696 -24.73 25.62 1.33
CA ASP A 696 -24.41 26.70 0.38
C ASP A 696 -23.54 26.17 -0.78
N HIS A 697 -24.20 25.68 -1.83
CA HIS A 697 -23.53 25.23 -3.07
C HIS A 697 -22.84 26.34 -3.86
N GLN A 698 -23.12 27.63 -3.61
CA GLN A 698 -22.51 28.72 -4.37
C GLN A 698 -21.12 29.10 -3.85
N ASN A 699 -20.83 28.80 -2.58
CA ASN A 699 -19.56 29.11 -1.91
C ASN A 699 -18.92 27.85 -1.26
N ASP A 700 -19.18 26.66 -1.81
CA ASP A 700 -18.65 25.36 -1.36
C ASP A 700 -18.77 25.13 0.16
N GLY A 701 -19.91 25.51 0.74
CA GLY A 701 -20.16 25.42 2.19
C GLY A 701 -19.18 26.22 3.05
N GLY A 702 -18.43 27.17 2.48
CA GLY A 702 -17.29 27.83 3.13
C GLY A 702 -17.61 28.64 4.39
N ALA A 703 -18.87 29.05 4.58
CA ALA A 703 -19.37 29.67 5.82
C ALA A 703 -19.88 28.66 6.87
N GLN A 704 -20.06 27.40 6.46
CA GLN A 704 -20.61 26.30 7.27
C GLN A 704 -19.54 25.26 7.67
N GLN A 705 -18.38 25.27 7.01
CA GLN A 705 -17.24 24.42 7.35
C GLN A 705 -16.79 24.62 8.81
N LEU A 706 -16.52 23.49 9.46
CA LEU A 706 -15.86 23.43 10.77
C LEU A 706 -14.32 23.51 10.64
N GLY A 707 -13.80 23.01 9.52
CA GLY A 707 -12.39 22.97 9.20
C GLY A 707 -12.14 22.15 7.94
N GLY A 708 -11.05 22.45 7.24
CA GLY A 708 -10.68 21.82 5.98
C GLY A 708 -9.19 21.94 5.67
N CYS A 709 -8.73 21.21 4.65
CA CYS A 709 -7.38 21.30 4.11
C CYS A 709 -7.34 21.02 2.60
N LEU A 710 -6.40 21.66 1.90
CA LEU A 710 -6.18 21.44 0.46
C LEU A 710 -5.33 20.19 0.27
N ARG A 711 -5.91 19.15 -0.32
CA ARG A 711 -5.25 17.86 -0.60
C ARG A 711 -5.74 17.32 -1.93
N ASP A 712 -4.79 17.12 -2.83
CA ASP A 712 -5.04 16.56 -4.15
C ASP A 712 -5.24 15.03 -4.06
N PHE A 713 -6.47 14.59 -4.31
CA PHE A 713 -6.91 13.18 -4.25
C PHE A 713 -7.29 12.59 -5.62
N ARG A 714 -7.24 13.38 -6.70
CA ARG A 714 -7.75 13.01 -8.03
C ARG A 714 -6.62 12.46 -8.91
N ASN A 715 -6.95 11.49 -9.77
CA ASN A 715 -6.03 10.90 -10.75
C ASN A 715 -4.69 10.40 -10.13
N LYS A 716 -4.77 9.79 -8.94
CA LYS A 716 -3.61 9.19 -8.24
C LYS A 716 -3.31 7.78 -8.71
N HIS A 717 -2.02 7.42 -8.70
CA HIS A 717 -1.54 6.09 -9.12
C HIS A 717 -2.00 4.97 -8.19
N PHE A 718 -2.01 5.23 -6.88
CA PHE A 718 -2.65 4.34 -5.91
C PHE A 718 -3.92 4.99 -5.36
N PRO A 719 -4.91 4.19 -4.93
CA PRO A 719 -6.10 4.68 -4.23
C PRO A 719 -5.75 5.47 -2.96
N THR A 720 -6.50 6.53 -2.70
CA THR A 720 -6.32 7.45 -1.57
C THR A 720 -7.03 6.95 -0.32
N ARG A 721 -6.38 7.07 0.86
CA ARG A 721 -6.95 6.68 2.17
C ARG A 721 -7.30 7.92 2.99
N ALA A 722 -8.49 7.95 3.56
CA ALA A 722 -8.92 8.95 4.54
C ALA A 722 -9.34 8.25 5.84
N LYS A 723 -8.65 8.57 6.93
CA LYS A 723 -8.91 8.07 8.28
C LYS A 723 -9.62 9.14 9.10
N ILE A 724 -10.90 8.90 9.38
CA ILE A 724 -11.80 9.81 10.09
C ILE A 724 -11.99 9.25 11.50
N ASN A 725 -11.50 9.98 12.51
CA ASN A 725 -11.54 9.57 13.91
C ASN A 725 -12.39 10.55 14.72
N TYR A 726 -13.43 10.04 15.37
CA TYR A 726 -14.29 10.80 16.28
C TYR A 726 -14.20 10.21 17.69
N HIS A 727 -13.60 10.98 18.60
CA HIS A 727 -13.35 10.56 19.97
C HIS A 727 -13.37 11.76 20.93
N ASN A 728 -14.10 11.67 22.04
CA ASN A 728 -14.26 12.73 23.05
C ASN A 728 -14.65 14.11 22.45
N ASN A 729 -15.62 14.15 21.54
CA ASN A 729 -16.09 15.38 20.84
C ASN A 729 -14.98 16.09 20.04
N VAL A 730 -13.95 15.36 19.63
CA VAL A 730 -12.90 15.83 18.72
C VAL A 730 -12.99 15.01 17.44
N LEU A 731 -13.21 15.71 16.32
CA LEU A 731 -13.12 15.15 14.98
C LEU A 731 -11.70 15.39 14.45
N THR A 732 -11.01 14.32 14.06
CA THR A 732 -9.70 14.38 13.41
C THR A 732 -9.77 13.67 12.08
N LEU A 733 -9.42 14.36 11.00
CA LEU A 733 -9.26 13.76 9.67
C LEU A 733 -7.77 13.64 9.35
N MET A 734 -7.35 12.43 9.04
CA MET A 734 -6.02 12.16 8.50
C MET A 734 -6.13 11.62 7.07
N PHE A 735 -5.21 12.00 6.20
CA PHE A 735 -5.27 11.73 4.77
C PHE A 735 -3.95 11.19 4.24
N ASN A 736 -4.01 10.29 3.26
CA ASN A 736 -2.88 9.76 2.51
C ASN A 736 -3.16 9.92 1.00
N ASN A 737 -2.25 10.63 0.32
CA ASN A 737 -2.34 11.02 -1.10
C ASN A 737 -2.18 9.84 -2.11
N GLY A 738 -2.21 8.58 -1.68
CA GLY A 738 -2.10 7.42 -2.58
C GLY A 738 -0.70 7.30 -3.20
N LEU A 739 0.33 7.41 -2.34
CA LEU A 739 1.71 7.59 -2.77
C LEU A 739 2.68 6.51 -2.29
N ASN A 740 2.47 6.02 -1.08
CA ASN A 740 3.27 4.98 -0.46
C ASN A 740 2.38 3.76 -0.17
N SER A 741 2.93 2.55 -0.30
CA SER A 741 2.21 1.29 0.00
C SER A 741 2.00 1.02 1.51
N ASN A 742 2.42 1.95 2.38
CA ASN A 742 2.48 1.74 3.82
C ASN A 742 1.17 2.17 4.50
N GLU A 743 0.55 1.25 5.22
CA GLU A 743 -0.82 1.42 5.75
C GLU A 743 -0.93 2.44 6.89
N ASP A 744 0.17 2.83 7.54
CA ASP A 744 0.20 3.79 8.65
C ASP A 744 0.64 5.21 8.26
N ASP A 745 0.94 5.45 6.98
CA ASP A 745 1.46 6.74 6.50
C ASP A 745 0.34 7.78 6.28
N PHE A 746 -0.22 8.26 7.39
CA PHE A 746 -1.26 9.29 7.39
C PHE A 746 -0.70 10.67 7.80
N GLU A 747 -1.02 11.69 7.01
CA GLU A 747 -0.84 13.10 7.35
C GLU A 747 -2.11 13.66 8.01
N MET A 748 -1.97 14.57 8.98
CA MET A 748 -3.14 15.29 9.51
C MET A 748 -3.67 16.29 8.46
N CYS A 749 -4.97 16.27 8.20
CA CYS A 749 -5.64 17.27 7.37
C CYS A 749 -6.15 18.42 8.26
N PHE A 750 -7.09 18.11 9.16
CA PHE A 750 -7.59 19.04 10.18
C PHE A 750 -7.99 18.29 11.46
N ARG A 751 -8.12 19.04 12.54
CA ARG A 751 -8.68 18.59 13.82
C ARG A 751 -9.56 19.69 14.39
N VAL A 752 -10.82 19.35 14.66
CA VAL A 752 -11.82 20.26 15.23
C VAL A 752 -12.26 19.71 16.59
N GLU A 753 -12.35 20.59 17.58
CA GLU A 753 -12.80 20.25 18.95
C GLU A 753 -14.20 20.82 19.21
N ASN A 754 -14.97 20.15 20.07
CA ASN A 754 -16.36 20.47 20.41
C ASN A 754 -17.39 20.14 19.30
N VAL A 755 -17.07 19.16 18.45
CA VAL A 755 -18.03 18.57 17.50
C VAL A 755 -18.95 17.63 18.29
N VAL A 756 -20.28 17.78 18.16
CA VAL A 756 -21.27 16.99 18.92
C VAL A 756 -22.14 16.25 17.93
N LEU A 757 -21.92 14.94 17.77
CA LEU A 757 -22.67 14.11 16.83
C LEU A 757 -23.90 13.46 17.48
N PRO A 758 -24.99 13.20 16.71
CA PRO A 758 -26.15 12.47 17.21
C PRO A 758 -25.78 11.03 17.56
N LYS A 759 -26.39 10.49 18.62
CA LYS A 759 -26.26 9.06 18.96
C LYS A 759 -27.06 8.21 17.96
N ASN A 760 -26.58 6.99 17.70
CA ASN A 760 -27.20 6.00 16.80
C ASN A 760 -27.33 6.49 15.34
N GLY A 761 -26.32 7.19 14.81
CA GLY A 761 -26.26 7.55 13.39
C GLY A 761 -25.97 6.36 12.45
N TYR A 762 -26.20 6.56 11.16
CA TYR A 762 -25.83 5.66 10.06
C TYR A 762 -24.54 6.15 9.41
N PHE A 763 -23.70 5.24 8.91
CA PHE A 763 -22.59 5.60 8.03
C PHE A 763 -23.05 5.57 6.57
N GLY A 764 -22.55 6.51 5.77
CA GLY A 764 -22.78 6.54 4.33
C GLY A 764 -21.64 7.14 3.55
N VAL A 765 -21.60 6.84 2.25
CA VAL A 765 -20.73 7.51 1.28
C VAL A 765 -21.55 7.82 0.04
N SER A 766 -21.48 9.04 -0.48
CA SER A 766 -22.16 9.46 -1.70
C SER A 766 -21.19 10.16 -2.66
N ALA A 767 -21.54 10.20 -3.94
CA ALA A 767 -20.83 11.00 -4.94
C ALA A 767 -21.82 11.56 -5.97
N ALA A 768 -21.44 12.67 -6.60
CA ALA A 768 -22.19 13.29 -7.69
C ALA A 768 -21.27 13.78 -8.81
N THR A 769 -21.82 13.83 -10.02
CA THR A 769 -21.22 14.47 -11.18
C THR A 769 -22.17 15.53 -11.75
N GLY A 770 -21.74 16.78 -11.80
CA GLY A 770 -22.49 17.87 -12.44
C GLY A 770 -22.22 17.95 -13.94
N GLY A 771 -21.77 19.13 -14.39
CA GLY A 771 -21.44 19.39 -15.80
C GLY A 771 -20.14 18.73 -16.30
N LEU A 772 -19.31 18.24 -15.37
CA LEU A 772 -18.11 17.43 -15.61
C LEU A 772 -18.30 16.05 -14.98
N ALA A 773 -17.56 15.04 -15.46
CA ALA A 773 -17.80 13.64 -15.10
C ALA A 773 -16.49 12.91 -14.75
N ASP A 774 -16.49 12.30 -13.57
CA ASP A 774 -15.39 11.51 -13.00
C ASP A 774 -15.94 10.18 -12.46
N ASP A 775 -15.16 9.11 -12.58
CA ASP A 775 -15.39 7.84 -11.88
C ASP A 775 -15.05 7.99 -10.40
N HIS A 776 -16.01 7.69 -9.52
CA HIS A 776 -15.87 7.69 -8.07
C HIS A 776 -15.98 6.26 -7.53
N ASP A 777 -14.83 5.60 -7.30
CA ASP A 777 -14.75 4.22 -6.80
C ASP A 777 -14.38 4.19 -5.32
N VAL A 778 -15.20 3.58 -4.45
CA VAL A 778 -14.84 3.22 -3.06
C VAL A 778 -14.45 1.74 -3.02
N ILE A 779 -13.23 1.46 -2.59
CA ILE A 779 -12.67 0.10 -2.56
C ILE A 779 -12.98 -0.58 -1.23
N HIS A 780 -12.79 0.13 -0.12
CA HIS A 780 -13.20 -0.38 1.20
C HIS A 780 -13.55 0.75 2.16
N LEU A 781 -14.38 0.40 3.13
CA LEU A 781 -14.67 1.21 4.31
C LEU A 781 -14.53 0.28 5.51
N LEU A 782 -13.61 0.60 6.42
CA LEU A 782 -13.33 -0.22 7.60
C LEU A 782 -13.60 0.58 8.87
N THR A 783 -14.59 0.14 9.64
CA THR A 783 -15.01 0.80 10.88
C THR A 783 -14.44 0.08 12.10
N SER A 784 -14.01 0.85 13.08
CA SER A 784 -13.57 0.35 14.39
C SER A 784 -14.15 1.20 15.51
N SER A 785 -14.68 0.55 16.55
CA SER A 785 -15.16 1.20 17.76
C SER A 785 -14.02 1.40 18.76
N TYR A 786 -14.13 2.44 19.58
CA TYR A 786 -13.23 2.70 20.71
C TYR A 786 -13.92 2.44 22.04
N GLY A 787 -13.31 1.63 22.90
CA GLY A 787 -13.82 1.37 24.24
C GLY A 787 -13.83 2.63 25.12
N ALA A 788 -14.88 2.79 25.93
CA ALA A 788 -15.00 3.91 26.86
C ALA A 788 -13.82 3.95 27.85
N PRO A 789 -13.24 5.14 28.14
CA PRO A 789 -12.07 5.26 29.01
C PRO A 789 -12.39 4.86 30.45
N GLY A 790 -12.07 3.62 30.82
CA GLY A 790 -12.28 3.06 32.16
C GLY A 790 -12.92 1.67 32.19
N ALA A 791 -13.41 1.15 31.05
CA ALA A 791 -13.96 -0.20 30.99
C ALA A 791 -12.85 -1.26 31.04
N THR A 792 -12.67 -1.89 32.21
CA THR A 792 -12.10 -3.25 32.28
C THR A 792 -13.09 -4.21 31.65
N ALA A 793 -12.60 -5.18 30.86
CA ALA A 793 -13.46 -6.20 30.28
C ALA A 793 -14.25 -6.93 31.37
N PRO A 794 -15.56 -7.16 31.21
CA PRO A 794 -16.25 -8.18 31.97
C PRO A 794 -15.77 -9.53 31.48
N GLU A 795 -15.00 -10.23 32.31
CA GLU A 795 -14.85 -11.68 32.17
C GLU A 795 -16.19 -12.33 32.56
N THR A 796 -17.13 -12.39 31.62
CA THR A 796 -18.19 -13.41 31.67
C THR A 796 -17.51 -14.76 31.44
N PRO A 797 -17.49 -15.67 32.42
CA PRO A 797 -16.91 -16.98 32.23
C PRO A 797 -17.83 -17.77 31.28
N VAL A 798 -17.44 -17.87 30.02
CA VAL A 798 -17.96 -18.89 29.10
C VAL A 798 -17.73 -20.25 29.76
N SER A 799 -18.72 -21.15 29.71
CA SER A 799 -18.59 -22.47 30.32
C SER A 799 -17.32 -23.15 29.80
N PRO A 800 -16.52 -23.83 30.65
CA PRO A 800 -15.40 -24.63 30.18
C PRO A 800 -15.82 -25.66 29.12
N GLU A 801 -17.08 -26.11 29.19
CA GLU A 801 -17.69 -27.02 28.22
C GLU A 801 -17.95 -26.33 26.88
N ASP A 802 -18.52 -25.13 26.84
CA ASP A 802 -18.74 -24.39 25.58
C ASP A 802 -17.42 -24.01 24.92
N HIS A 803 -16.41 -23.62 25.71
CA HIS A 803 -15.08 -23.34 25.18
C HIS A 803 -14.40 -24.61 24.64
N ALA A 804 -14.62 -25.77 25.28
CA ALA A 804 -14.15 -27.06 24.77
C ALA A 804 -14.93 -27.49 23.52
N LYS A 805 -16.23 -27.24 23.45
CA LYS A 805 -17.11 -27.59 22.33
C LYS A 805 -16.79 -26.76 21.08
N LEU A 806 -16.67 -25.44 21.22
CA LEU A 806 -16.18 -24.55 20.16
C LEU A 806 -14.77 -24.90 19.70
N GLN A 807 -13.91 -25.37 20.62
CA GLN A 807 -12.56 -25.81 20.29
C GLN A 807 -12.54 -27.20 19.62
N GLN A 808 -13.49 -28.09 19.93
CA GLN A 808 -13.74 -29.33 19.18
C GLN A 808 -14.32 -29.05 17.79
N GLU A 809 -15.35 -28.21 17.66
CA GLU A 809 -15.92 -27.80 16.38
C GLU A 809 -14.87 -27.13 15.49
N TYR A 810 -13.99 -26.30 16.06
CA TYR A 810 -12.87 -25.70 15.33
C TYR A 810 -11.84 -26.75 14.86
N LEU A 811 -11.56 -27.78 15.69
CA LEU A 811 -10.67 -28.88 15.33
C LEU A 811 -11.29 -29.82 14.28
N ASP A 812 -12.58 -30.13 14.38
CA ASP A 812 -13.30 -30.95 13.41
C ASP A 812 -13.48 -30.20 12.08
N TYR A 813 -13.71 -28.89 12.12
CA TYR A 813 -13.71 -28.03 10.93
C TYR A 813 -12.31 -27.98 10.27
N GLN A 814 -11.22 -27.87 11.04
CA GLN A 814 -9.86 -28.01 10.50
C GLN A 814 -9.66 -29.39 9.85
N LYS A 815 -10.13 -30.47 10.49
CA LYS A 815 -10.06 -31.84 9.97
C LYS A 815 -10.84 -32.03 8.66
N GLN A 816 -12.05 -31.47 8.56
CA GLN A 816 -12.84 -31.50 7.32
C GLN A 816 -12.12 -30.73 6.19
N LEU A 817 -11.47 -29.62 6.52
CA LEU A 817 -10.72 -28.80 5.56
C LEU A 817 -9.40 -29.47 5.13
N GLU A 818 -8.78 -30.29 5.98
CA GLU A 818 -7.68 -31.19 5.60
C GLU A 818 -8.16 -32.37 4.75
N LEU A 819 -9.28 -33.01 5.10
CA LEU A 819 -9.91 -34.07 4.31
C LEU A 819 -10.25 -33.60 2.89
N GLN A 820 -10.90 -32.43 2.75
CA GLN A 820 -11.16 -31.83 1.42
C GLN A 820 -9.87 -31.55 0.64
N LYS A 821 -8.78 -31.13 1.31
CA LYS A 821 -7.47 -30.96 0.65
C LYS A 821 -6.85 -32.29 0.22
N GLU A 822 -7.02 -33.36 0.99
CA GLU A 822 -6.55 -34.70 0.61
C GLU A 822 -7.38 -35.32 -0.51
N GLU A 823 -8.70 -35.15 -0.51
CA GLU A 823 -9.59 -35.58 -1.60
C GLU A 823 -9.26 -34.80 -2.88
N TYR A 824 -9.17 -33.48 -2.81
CA TYR A 824 -8.73 -32.63 -3.93
C TYR A 824 -7.35 -33.07 -4.48
N ARG A 825 -6.41 -33.44 -3.60
CA ARG A 825 -5.07 -33.95 -3.99
C ARG A 825 -5.10 -35.38 -4.56
N LYS A 826 -6.08 -36.22 -4.20
CA LYS A 826 -6.31 -37.54 -4.81
C LYS A 826 -6.96 -37.43 -6.19
N GLU A 827 -7.87 -36.47 -6.37
CA GLU A 827 -8.49 -36.17 -7.66
C GLU A 827 -7.51 -35.48 -8.63
N HIS A 828 -6.51 -34.76 -8.11
CA HIS A 828 -5.47 -34.07 -8.90
C HIS A 828 -4.05 -34.60 -8.60
N PRO A 829 -3.73 -35.87 -8.92
CA PRO A 829 -2.48 -36.53 -8.51
C PRO A 829 -1.20 -35.99 -9.19
N GLY A 830 -1.30 -35.00 -10.09
CA GLY A 830 -0.17 -34.36 -10.76
C GLY A 830 0.35 -33.08 -10.08
N ASP A 831 -0.50 -32.33 -9.36
CA ASP A 831 -0.15 -30.99 -8.87
C ASP A 831 0.48 -31.03 -7.47
N LYS A 832 1.82 -30.99 -7.46
CA LYS A 832 2.65 -30.90 -6.24
C LYS A 832 2.60 -29.51 -5.59
N ALA A 833 1.43 -29.10 -5.10
CA ALA A 833 1.28 -27.92 -4.25
C ALA A 833 1.54 -28.27 -2.77
N ALA A 834 2.81 -28.17 -2.31
CA ALA A 834 3.18 -28.10 -0.88
C ALA A 834 4.64 -27.70 -0.55
N GLU A 835 5.60 -27.73 -1.49
CA GLU A 835 7.01 -27.31 -1.23
C GLU A 835 7.43 -26.06 -2.03
N MET A 836 6.47 -25.25 -2.50
CA MET A 836 6.72 -24.16 -3.45
C MET A 836 6.37 -22.74 -2.93
N GLU A 837 5.91 -22.58 -1.68
CA GLU A 837 5.72 -21.23 -1.10
C GLU A 837 7.02 -20.62 -0.52
N ASP A 838 7.95 -21.44 0.00
CA ASP A 838 9.22 -20.97 0.58
C ASP A 838 10.41 -20.91 -0.41
N PHE A 839 10.24 -21.38 -1.65
CA PHE A 839 11.35 -21.44 -2.63
C PHE A 839 11.33 -20.31 -3.69
N TYR A 840 10.31 -19.45 -3.70
CA TYR A 840 10.15 -18.37 -4.69
C TYR A 840 9.96 -16.96 -4.10
N GLU A 841 10.59 -16.63 -2.97
CA GLU A 841 10.87 -15.21 -2.64
C GLU A 841 12.20 -14.82 -3.33
N SER A 842 12.15 -14.04 -4.41
CA SER A 842 13.38 -13.59 -5.07
C SER A 842 14.20 -12.66 -4.15
N ASP A 843 15.54 -12.75 -4.18
CA ASP A 843 16.41 -11.86 -3.38
C ASP A 843 16.05 -10.38 -3.57
N SER A 844 15.59 -9.98 -4.75
CA SER A 844 15.14 -8.62 -5.05
C SER A 844 13.77 -8.26 -4.46
N GLN A 845 12.83 -9.20 -4.31
CA GLN A 845 11.59 -8.98 -3.55
C GLN A 845 11.88 -8.88 -2.06
N ARG A 846 12.77 -9.74 -1.55
CA ARG A 846 13.27 -9.70 -0.18
C ARG A 846 14.00 -8.38 0.13
N GLU A 847 14.86 -7.92 -0.77
CA GLU A 847 15.50 -6.59 -0.70
C GLU A 847 14.50 -5.45 -0.82
N LEU A 848 13.52 -5.50 -1.74
CA LEU A 848 12.48 -4.45 -1.85
C LEU A 848 11.62 -4.36 -0.59
N ARG A 849 11.27 -5.50 0.00
CA ARG A 849 10.55 -5.59 1.28
C ARG A 849 11.39 -5.04 2.43
N GLN A 850 12.68 -5.36 2.49
CA GLN A 850 13.63 -4.77 3.45
C GLN A 850 13.85 -3.26 3.23
N ILE A 851 13.86 -2.79 1.98
CA ILE A 851 14.02 -1.37 1.64
C ILE A 851 12.75 -0.60 1.99
N PHE A 852 11.55 -1.14 1.72
CA PHE A 852 10.29 -0.54 2.16
C PHE A 852 10.18 -0.53 3.68
N GLN A 853 10.48 -1.64 4.36
CA GLN A 853 10.54 -1.67 5.83
C GLN A 853 11.55 -0.67 6.38
N GLY A 854 12.76 -0.62 5.83
CA GLY A 854 13.82 0.31 6.25
C GLY A 854 13.46 1.78 6.03
N GLN A 855 12.82 2.13 4.90
CA GLN A 855 12.31 3.49 4.67
C GLN A 855 11.20 3.85 5.66
N ASN A 856 10.26 2.94 5.90
CA ASN A 856 9.16 3.14 6.85
C ASN A 856 9.68 3.32 8.29
N GLN A 857 10.69 2.54 8.67
CA GLN A 857 11.34 2.60 9.98
C GLN A 857 12.12 3.92 10.16
N ILE A 858 12.84 4.38 9.13
CA ILE A 858 13.50 5.69 9.12
C ILE A 858 12.49 6.85 9.19
N PHE A 859 11.38 6.75 8.45
CA PHE A 859 10.31 7.75 8.52
C PHE A 859 9.67 7.82 9.91
N GLY A 860 9.42 6.67 10.55
CA GLY A 860 8.98 6.57 11.94
C GLY A 860 9.95 7.22 12.92
N GLU A 861 11.24 6.92 12.82
CA GLU A 861 12.29 7.52 13.65
C GLU A 861 12.39 9.04 13.45
N VAL A 862 12.37 9.54 12.21
CA VAL A 862 12.38 10.99 11.92
C VAL A 862 11.13 11.69 12.46
N LYS A 863 9.94 11.06 12.36
CA LYS A 863 8.67 11.57 12.91
C LYS A 863 8.72 11.62 14.45
N GLU A 864 9.31 10.61 15.10
CA GLU A 864 9.52 10.63 16.55
C GLU A 864 10.60 11.63 16.98
N LEU A 865 11.65 11.83 16.18
CA LEU A 865 12.72 12.80 16.45
C LEU A 865 12.21 14.24 16.31
N SER A 866 11.36 14.52 15.31
CA SER A 866 10.61 15.78 15.20
C SER A 866 9.72 16.00 16.43
N ARG A 867 8.94 15.00 16.85
CA ARG A 867 8.09 15.08 18.06
C ARG A 867 8.91 15.38 19.33
N LYS A 868 10.07 14.76 19.50
CA LYS A 868 10.98 15.02 20.64
C LYS A 868 11.62 16.40 20.55
N LEU A 869 11.97 16.87 19.34
CA LEU A 869 12.48 18.22 19.11
C LEU A 869 11.43 19.28 19.41
N ASP A 870 10.19 19.15 18.95
CA ASP A 870 9.09 20.07 19.30
C ASP A 870 8.80 20.06 20.81
N GLU A 871 8.99 18.92 21.50
CA GLU A 871 8.88 18.86 22.96
C GLU A 871 10.05 19.57 23.68
N ILE A 872 11.26 19.53 23.11
CA ILE A 872 12.45 20.22 23.63
C ILE A 872 12.38 21.72 23.33
N VAL A 873 12.01 22.12 22.12
CA VAL A 873 11.72 23.51 21.72
C VAL A 873 10.61 24.07 22.60
N GLY A 874 9.49 23.36 22.75
CA GLY A 874 8.40 23.78 23.63
C GLY A 874 8.79 23.86 25.12
N LYS A 875 9.83 23.16 25.58
CA LYS A 875 10.42 23.33 26.92
C LYS A 875 11.40 24.50 26.96
N GLN A 876 12.20 24.71 25.91
CA GLN A 876 13.15 25.81 25.73
C GLN A 876 12.45 27.17 25.59
N GLU A 877 11.44 27.31 24.73
CA GLU A 877 10.63 28.53 24.57
C GLU A 877 9.94 28.92 25.89
N ARG A 878 9.36 27.96 26.62
CA ARG A 878 8.81 28.20 27.96
C ARG A 878 9.90 28.64 28.94
N THR A 879 11.13 28.13 28.81
CA THR A 879 12.25 28.51 29.69
C THR A 879 12.82 29.88 29.34
N MET A 880 12.96 30.20 28.05
CA MET A 880 13.43 31.48 27.52
C MET A 880 12.41 32.60 27.71
N SER A 881 11.11 32.35 27.52
CA SER A 881 10.02 33.26 27.88
C SER A 881 10.11 33.70 29.35
N LEU A 882 10.46 32.76 30.24
CA LEU A 882 10.64 33.01 31.67
C LEU A 882 12.01 33.62 32.04
N ILE A 883 12.97 33.71 31.10
CA ILE A 883 14.23 34.45 31.26
C ILE A 883 14.12 35.85 30.61
N SER A 884 13.43 35.99 29.48
CA SER A 884 13.19 37.26 28.81
C SER A 884 12.19 38.14 29.56
N GLN A 885 11.18 37.55 30.23
CA GLN A 885 10.35 38.28 31.21
C GLN A 885 11.16 38.78 32.43
N GLN A 886 12.31 38.16 32.73
CA GLN A 886 13.21 38.57 33.80
C GLN A 886 14.19 39.68 33.34
N ALA A 887 14.58 39.70 32.06
CA ALA A 887 15.47 40.69 31.46
C ALA A 887 14.75 41.95 30.94
N GLY A 888 13.57 41.80 30.32
CA GLY A 888 12.76 42.89 29.78
C GLY A 888 12.19 43.85 30.85
N ALA A 889 12.23 43.44 32.12
CA ALA A 889 11.86 44.27 33.26
C ALA A 889 12.91 45.37 33.62
N ILE A 890 14.04 45.44 32.90
CA ILE A 890 15.15 46.37 33.20
C ILE A 890 15.20 47.56 32.21
N GLY A 891 14.45 47.52 31.11
CA GLY A 891 14.62 48.45 29.98
C GLY A 891 13.70 49.68 29.90
N ALA A 892 12.70 49.82 30.77
CA ALA A 892 11.72 50.92 30.67
C ALA A 892 11.64 51.76 31.95
N ASN A 893 11.86 53.06 31.80
CA ASN A 893 11.81 54.16 32.79
C ASN A 893 12.96 54.24 33.81
N ILE A 894 14.08 54.85 33.40
CA ILE A 894 14.94 55.66 34.28
C ILE A 894 15.25 57.01 33.57
N PRO A 895 14.74 58.15 34.07
CA PRO A 895 15.23 59.49 33.74
C PRO A 895 16.57 59.80 34.45
N PRO A 896 17.32 60.84 34.03
CA PRO A 896 18.75 61.00 34.38
C PRO A 896 19.01 61.51 35.81
N PRO A 897 20.22 61.28 36.37
CA PRO A 897 20.60 61.71 37.71
C PRO A 897 21.34 63.06 37.72
N PRO A 898 21.22 63.87 38.80
CA PRO A 898 22.13 64.98 39.08
C PRO A 898 23.18 64.68 40.17
N ALA A 899 24.45 64.93 39.82
CA ALA A 899 25.55 65.48 40.63
C ALA A 899 25.86 64.94 42.05
N GLY A 900 27.09 64.43 42.27
CA GLY A 900 27.54 64.06 43.63
C GLY A 900 28.96 63.51 43.89
N GLN A 901 29.93 63.62 42.97
CA GLN A 901 31.37 63.30 43.23
C GLN A 901 31.69 61.82 43.63
N PRO A 902 32.97 61.38 43.73
CA PRO A 902 33.61 60.69 42.60
C PRO A 902 34.02 59.23 42.90
N PRO A 903 34.39 58.44 41.89
CA PRO A 903 34.71 57.02 42.06
C PRO A 903 36.15 56.81 42.57
N GLN A 904 36.32 55.86 43.50
CA GLN A 904 37.60 55.19 43.74
C GLN A 904 37.45 53.68 43.76
N ALA A 905 38.50 53.00 43.31
CA ALA A 905 38.47 51.62 42.84
C ALA A 905 39.42 50.71 43.62
N GLY A 906 39.25 49.39 43.44
CA GLY A 906 40.28 48.37 43.72
C GLY A 906 39.90 47.35 44.79
N GLY A 907 39.70 46.08 44.39
CA GLY A 907 39.42 45.00 45.34
C GLY A 907 38.80 43.72 44.77
N TYR A 908 39.46 43.09 43.79
CA TYR A 908 39.38 41.66 43.41
C TYR A 908 39.07 40.69 44.59
N VAL A 909 38.48 39.49 44.51
CA VAL A 909 38.14 38.50 43.46
C VAL A 909 36.78 37.91 43.83
N ASP A 910 35.81 37.67 42.95
CA ASP A 910 35.45 38.26 41.65
C ASP A 910 33.94 37.98 41.46
N THR A 911 33.38 38.21 40.28
CA THR A 911 31.97 38.03 39.91
C THR A 911 31.90 37.53 38.48
N ILE A 912 30.93 36.67 38.13
CA ILE A 912 30.66 36.32 36.71
C ILE A 912 30.49 37.62 35.93
N ARG A 913 31.48 37.97 35.12
CA ARG A 913 31.57 39.30 34.52
C ARG A 913 30.50 39.45 33.45
N ARG A 914 30.18 40.70 33.06
CA ARG A 914 29.19 40.97 32.00
C ARG A 914 29.49 40.18 30.73
N HIS A 915 30.76 40.07 30.34
CA HIS A 915 31.18 39.25 29.19
C HIS A 915 30.96 37.74 29.33
N GLU A 916 30.86 37.18 30.54
CA GLU A 916 30.53 35.77 30.77
C GLU A 916 29.01 35.56 30.71
N VAL A 917 28.23 36.54 31.19
CA VAL A 917 26.77 36.54 30.99
C VAL A 917 26.44 36.71 29.51
N ASP A 918 27.13 37.61 28.81
CA ASP A 918 27.00 37.81 27.36
C ASP A 918 27.53 36.60 26.57
N ALA A 919 28.56 35.90 27.05
CA ALA A 919 29.01 34.63 26.48
C ALA A 919 28.01 33.49 26.75
N ILE A 920 27.36 33.45 27.91
CA ILE A 920 26.28 32.48 28.20
C ILE A 920 25.06 32.79 27.33
N PHE A 921 24.66 34.05 27.16
CA PHE A 921 23.58 34.45 26.25
C PHE A 921 23.94 34.22 24.78
N ASN A 922 25.17 34.46 24.34
CA ASN A 922 25.61 34.13 22.99
C ASN A 922 25.68 32.61 22.77
N ASN A 923 26.17 31.83 23.74
CA ASN A 923 26.10 30.37 23.68
C ASN A 923 24.65 29.86 23.70
N GLN A 924 23.74 30.47 24.46
CA GLN A 924 22.31 30.12 24.44
C GLN A 924 21.62 30.54 23.15
N ASN A 925 21.96 31.69 22.56
CA ASN A 925 21.42 32.13 21.27
C ASN A 925 21.99 31.28 20.13
N GLN A 926 23.27 30.89 20.18
CA GLN A 926 23.84 29.90 19.27
C GLN A 926 23.19 28.53 19.43
N PHE A 927 22.85 28.11 20.66
CA PHE A 927 22.14 26.86 20.92
C PHE A 927 20.67 26.92 20.45
N GLN A 928 19.98 28.04 20.64
CA GLN A 928 18.64 28.31 20.10
C GLN A 928 18.65 28.34 18.57
N ASN A 929 19.65 28.97 17.96
CA ASN A 929 19.84 29.00 16.52
C ASN A 929 20.17 27.60 15.99
N ALA A 930 21.07 26.85 16.62
CA ALA A 930 21.39 25.47 16.23
C ALA A 930 20.20 24.50 16.40
N ILE A 931 19.35 24.70 17.42
CA ILE A 931 18.08 23.97 17.55
C ILE A 931 17.08 24.38 16.48
N SER A 932 17.01 25.66 16.14
CA SER A 932 16.14 26.18 15.08
C SER A 932 16.61 25.72 13.70
N GLU A 933 17.92 25.67 13.45
CA GLU A 933 18.55 25.07 12.27
C GLU A 933 18.33 23.56 12.22
N MET A 934 18.44 22.83 13.33
CA MET A 934 18.06 21.42 13.37
C MET A 934 16.58 21.21 13.07
N ARG A 935 15.69 22.10 13.56
CA ARG A 935 14.26 22.07 13.23
C ARG A 935 14.01 22.40 11.76
N GLN A 936 14.68 23.41 11.22
CA GLN A 936 14.63 23.81 9.82
C GLN A 936 15.14 22.69 8.92
N PHE A 937 16.22 22.00 9.30
CA PHE A 937 16.82 20.88 8.59
C PHE A 937 15.97 19.61 8.68
N VAL A 938 15.32 19.33 9.81
CA VAL A 938 14.31 18.25 9.92
C VAL A 938 13.07 18.57 9.08
N LEU A 939 12.63 19.83 9.04
CA LEU A 939 11.57 20.30 8.13
C LEU A 939 12.00 20.27 6.66
N GLU A 940 13.27 20.53 6.35
CA GLU A 940 13.82 20.46 5.00
C GLU A 940 14.00 19.00 4.56
N ILE A 941 14.45 18.10 5.44
CA ILE A 941 14.43 16.65 5.22
C ILE A 941 13.00 16.18 5.00
N LYS A 942 12.04 16.64 5.82
CA LYS A 942 10.63 16.32 5.63
C LYS A 942 10.12 16.85 4.28
N GLN A 943 10.32 18.12 3.94
CA GLN A 943 9.92 18.68 2.65
C GLN A 943 10.62 18.02 1.45
N ARG A 944 11.88 17.59 1.61
CA ARG A 944 12.60 16.80 0.59
C ARG A 944 11.99 15.42 0.44
N ILE A 945 11.65 14.72 1.53
CA ILE A 945 10.92 13.44 1.51
C ILE A 945 9.51 13.64 0.91
N ASP A 946 8.77 14.66 1.33
CA ASP A 946 7.44 14.99 0.81
C ASP A 946 7.50 15.40 -0.68
N THR A 947 8.62 15.93 -1.18
CA THR A 947 8.85 16.19 -2.61
C THR A 947 9.44 15.01 -3.38
N VAL A 948 10.19 14.09 -2.75
CA VAL A 948 10.50 12.75 -3.30
C VAL A 948 9.19 12.05 -3.64
N ILE A 949 8.31 11.99 -2.64
CA ILE A 949 6.98 11.42 -2.67
C ILE A 949 6.12 12.15 -3.71
N ASN A 950 5.89 13.45 -3.60
CA ASN A 950 5.01 14.17 -4.55
C ASN A 950 5.54 14.22 -5.99
N ASN A 951 6.86 14.16 -6.24
CA ASN A 951 7.39 14.04 -7.60
C ASN A 951 7.20 12.64 -8.20
N GLN A 952 7.02 11.59 -7.38
CA GLN A 952 6.57 10.29 -7.86
C GLN A 952 5.06 10.27 -8.18
N ALA A 953 4.23 11.10 -7.51
CA ALA A 953 2.80 11.23 -7.85
C ALA A 953 2.52 12.06 -9.09
N LYS A 954 3.28 13.15 -9.33
CA LYS A 954 2.95 14.15 -10.37
C LYS A 954 3.26 13.73 -11.81
N ALA A 955 3.60 12.46 -12.06
CA ALA A 955 3.84 11.92 -13.40
C ALA A 955 2.74 10.94 -13.84
N PRO A 956 1.56 11.41 -14.32
CA PRO A 956 0.62 10.55 -15.01
C PRO A 956 1.12 10.25 -16.42
N THR A 957 1.24 8.96 -16.74
CA THR A 957 1.70 8.38 -18.02
C THR A 957 3.22 8.47 -18.33
N ALA A 958 3.72 7.38 -18.92
CA ALA A 958 5.08 7.12 -19.41
C ALA A 958 6.21 6.90 -18.37
N GLN A 959 6.79 5.68 -18.44
CA GLN A 959 8.16 5.30 -18.02
C GLN A 959 8.64 5.71 -16.62
N VAL A 960 8.39 4.86 -15.61
CA VAL A 960 9.27 4.79 -14.43
C VAL A 960 10.32 3.70 -14.63
N HIS A 961 11.44 4.09 -15.27
CA HIS A 961 12.69 3.40 -15.01
C HIS A 961 13.10 3.59 -13.54
N ALA A 962 13.90 2.65 -13.04
CA ALA A 962 14.60 2.74 -11.77
C ALA A 962 15.73 3.80 -11.79
N VAL A 963 15.37 5.05 -12.09
CA VAL A 963 16.04 6.20 -11.51
C VAL A 963 15.74 6.11 -10.03
N GLY A 964 16.59 5.35 -9.34
CA GLY A 964 16.60 5.35 -7.90
C GLY A 964 16.73 6.80 -7.46
N PHE A 965 15.74 7.26 -6.71
CA PHE A 965 16.09 7.97 -5.50
C PHE A 965 17.21 7.16 -4.86
N ASP A 966 18.40 7.76 -4.79
CA ASP A 966 19.55 7.14 -4.16
C ASP A 966 19.20 7.15 -2.68
N THR A 967 18.38 6.18 -2.27
CA THR A 967 17.95 5.96 -0.88
C THR A 967 19.19 5.74 -0.04
N GLN A 968 20.26 5.15 -0.60
CA GLN A 968 21.58 5.15 0.01
C GLN A 968 22.18 6.55 0.14
N SER A 969 21.99 7.49 -0.80
CA SER A 969 22.38 8.91 -0.64
C SER A 969 21.50 9.65 0.34
N LEU A 970 20.18 9.44 0.37
CA LEU A 970 19.29 10.08 1.34
C LEU A 970 19.56 9.53 2.74
N VAL A 971 19.73 8.22 2.89
CA VAL A 971 20.19 7.56 4.11
C VAL A 971 21.59 8.00 4.49
N ASN A 972 22.52 8.20 3.55
CA ASN A 972 23.84 8.74 3.86
C ASN A 972 23.80 10.24 4.17
N GLU A 973 22.90 11.04 3.61
CA GLU A 973 22.74 12.49 3.88
C GLU A 973 21.97 12.71 5.21
N VAL A 974 21.06 11.81 5.56
CA VAL A 974 20.41 11.70 6.88
C VAL A 974 21.37 11.11 7.91
N ARG A 975 22.23 10.15 7.56
CA ARG A 975 23.28 9.59 8.43
C ARG A 975 24.43 10.57 8.62
N ASP A 976 24.82 11.31 7.59
CA ASP A 976 25.81 12.38 7.66
C ASP A 976 25.20 13.58 8.38
N GLY A 977 23.93 13.91 8.18
CA GLY A 977 23.19 14.88 9.00
C GLY A 977 23.08 14.47 10.46
N LEU A 978 22.77 13.21 10.76
CA LEU A 978 22.79 12.64 12.11
C LEU A 978 24.22 12.59 12.68
N ASN A 979 25.24 12.33 11.87
CA ASN A 979 26.64 12.41 12.28
C ASN A 979 27.06 13.87 12.49
N GLN A 980 26.56 14.83 11.71
CA GLN A 980 26.80 16.26 11.89
C GLN A 980 26.13 16.74 13.17
N VAL A 981 24.89 16.32 13.45
CA VAL A 981 24.20 16.56 14.73
C VAL A 981 24.95 15.87 15.88
N LYS A 982 25.40 14.62 15.71
CA LYS A 982 26.16 13.88 16.72
C LYS A 982 27.55 14.47 16.96
N VAL A 983 28.20 15.04 15.94
CA VAL A 983 29.47 15.77 16.02
C VAL A 983 29.25 17.16 16.61
N ASN A 984 28.19 17.89 16.28
CA ASN A 984 27.85 19.19 16.86
C ASN A 984 27.44 19.03 18.34
N VAL A 985 26.70 17.98 18.70
CA VAL A 985 26.40 17.60 20.08
C VAL A 985 27.68 17.13 20.78
N ALA A 986 28.53 16.31 20.14
CA ALA A 986 29.81 15.91 20.73
C ALA A 986 30.79 17.07 20.90
N GLN A 987 30.82 18.06 20.00
CA GLN A 987 31.59 19.30 20.13
C GLN A 987 30.99 20.21 21.19
N SER A 988 29.68 20.33 21.30
CA SER A 988 29.02 21.06 22.39
C SER A 988 29.33 20.43 23.75
N VAL A 989 29.35 19.11 23.83
CA VAL A 989 29.79 18.35 25.00
C VAL A 989 31.31 18.46 25.22
N LEU A 990 32.14 18.52 24.17
CA LEU A 990 33.58 18.73 24.31
C LEU A 990 33.91 20.15 24.79
N ILE A 991 33.17 21.16 24.35
CA ILE A 991 33.24 22.54 24.87
C ILE A 991 32.80 22.56 26.35
N PHE A 992 31.81 21.76 26.71
CA PHE A 992 31.37 21.57 28.10
C PHE A 992 32.40 20.82 28.99
N VAL A 993 33.23 19.96 28.40
CA VAL A 993 34.25 19.15 29.11
C VAL A 993 35.63 19.82 29.13
N ALA A 994 36.02 20.52 28.07
CA ALA A 994 37.30 21.22 27.97
C ALA A 994 37.32 22.58 28.69
N GLY A 995 36.16 23.07 29.15
CA GLY A 995 36.02 24.32 29.92
C GLY A 995 36.44 24.23 31.39
N VAL A 996 37.02 23.13 31.86
CA VAL A 996 37.49 22.95 33.25
C VAL A 996 39.03 22.92 33.28
N PRO A 997 39.70 23.97 33.79
CA PRO A 997 41.15 23.94 33.99
C PRO A 997 41.53 22.92 35.07
N ALA A 998 42.54 22.11 34.79
CA ALA A 998 43.10 21.19 35.78
C ALA A 998 44.00 21.93 36.78
N GLN A 999 43.57 22.03 38.03
CA GLN A 999 44.44 22.33 39.17
C GLN A 999 43.80 21.85 40.49
N ILE A 1000 44.12 20.60 40.87
CA ILE A 1000 44.10 20.15 42.26
C ILE A 1000 45.43 19.44 42.50
N GLY A 1001 46.28 20.04 43.33
CA GLY A 1001 47.62 19.56 43.63
C GLY A 1001 48.27 20.46 44.67
N ILE A 1002 48.03 20.12 45.95
CA ILE A 1002 48.35 20.86 47.18
C ILE A 1002 47.38 22.02 47.48
#